data_AF-A0A1S1DG36-F1
#
_entry.id   AF-A0A1S1DG36-F1
#
_cell.length_a   1.000
_cell.length_b   1.000
_cell.length_c   1.000
_cell.angle_alpha   90.00
_cell.angle_beta   90.00
_cell.angle_gamma   90.00
#
_symmetry.space_group_name_H-M   'P 1'
#
loop_
_entity.id
_entity.type
_entity.pdbx_description
1 polymer ?
#
loop_
_entity_poly.entity_id
_entity_poly.type
_entity_poly.pdbx_seq_one_letter_code
_entity_poly.pdbx_strand_id
1 'polypeptide(L)'
;MNFLPFTRGGRAQGAASSASEGSRVASRSGSRALGAAAASFAMVAASLGPIASGAQAADARYYDGSSSERAAASCWEVKQNNPRGKSGAYWLYTPAMSAPEQFYCDQETDGGGWVMIGRGRESWTENYYGRGNADQLYKNPTGFDAVQLSGVTVNALLNGTRPQDLPDGVRFHRAMNVEGTTWQDFKAHRDSSTEWTWTLRSKMFWSNISVKNTWQYSNRYDYANRGQVAGNIFTHDSDDFRSLNFEEKASQGYKLGFTYGRNAKITWWTETYLMNRPSAYIYRPADDSTTPLVFTQMFLRPKVTQNDLVAKGLHDYGQQGAAASNRRALPNSYSEKWKWRTSADTGTGKNGEMNTQVEAITEVGGAVFTGGDFAYVESASGEKVEQAFLAGYEVGTGELRRSFRPKINGQVKSVEALPNGLLAVGGSFDQVNGEYYNGFVILDPQTGQVAKDWDIRVVSRIASVPVQIKTLHVRDGYLYIGGSFTHLKGQTSPTYAYARNLARIKLSNGEVDWNWRPVFNGTVNGVSASEGNADVYVAGYFTQLNNQEAFRLAHMQGSSTNPVAWHHRPSYTPKNAQTWDLKNERRMWGFQFDVQDAGSSVWVGGTEHMITRYEKSSMRRTDSAITREGGDFQDLHLSGNTIYGACHCGDFLFQGADTVYSEWENATNAQTIRLVAAFDKDSGKMLPEFAPIMNGAYGYGVWESFVDSTGTLWVGGDIRKSLGANGVQPTIGFARYAPRDVTPPAPPSDLKVTTNGSKDQLTWSGISERRVKYQVLRDDRPIATVTGTSYSVDHRDGARYYVRAVDTADNYSASTEAVQAA
;
A
#
# COMPACT_ATOMS: atom_id res chain seq x y z
N MET A 1 7.60 -3.38 19.79
CA MET A 1 8.89 -3.09 19.12
C MET A 1 8.59 -1.99 18.12
N ASN A 2 8.92 -0.76 18.50
CA ASN A 2 8.27 0.42 17.95
C ASN A 2 9.11 0.96 16.80
N PHE A 3 8.51 0.99 15.61
CA PHE A 3 8.92 1.92 14.58
C PHE A 3 8.61 3.31 15.11
N LEU A 4 9.66 4.07 15.40
CA LEU A 4 9.51 5.46 15.76
C LEU A 4 8.90 6.20 14.56
N PRO A 5 7.81 6.97 14.72
CA PRO A 5 7.45 7.95 13.72
C PRO A 5 8.56 9.01 13.62
N PHE A 6 8.65 9.62 12.44
CA PHE A 6 9.61 10.67 12.10
C PHE A 6 9.80 11.67 13.24
N THR A 7 11.06 11.97 13.55
CA THR A 7 11.41 13.09 14.41
C THR A 7 10.80 14.36 13.82
N ARG A 8 9.76 14.89 14.48
CA ARG A 8 9.14 16.17 14.13
C ARG A 8 10.18 17.28 14.17
N GLY A 9 10.69 17.68 13.01
CA GLY A 9 11.28 18.99 12.82
C GLY A 9 10.16 20.03 12.95
N GLY A 10 10.11 20.71 14.09
CA GLY A 10 9.03 21.64 14.40
C GLY A 10 9.02 22.88 13.48
N ARG A 11 7.87 23.15 12.85
CA ARG A 11 7.29 24.50 12.70
C ARG A 11 5.86 24.41 12.19
N ALA A 12 4.91 24.39 13.13
CA ALA A 12 3.54 24.81 12.87
C ALA A 12 3.09 25.68 14.05
N GLN A 13 3.20 27.01 13.88
CA GLN A 13 2.45 27.93 14.73
C GLN A 13 0.99 27.85 14.28
N GLY A 14 0.14 27.31 15.16
CA GLY A 14 -1.30 27.30 14.97
C GLY A 14 -1.86 28.71 15.04
N ALA A 15 -2.78 29.03 14.14
CA ALA A 15 -3.80 30.02 14.37
C ALA A 15 -5.11 29.27 14.61
N ALA A 16 -5.49 29.17 15.89
CA ALA A 16 -6.85 28.87 16.28
C ALA A 16 -7.69 30.13 16.04
N SER A 17 -8.86 29.99 15.42
CA SER A 17 -9.91 31.00 15.51
C SER A 17 -11.24 30.29 15.77
N SER A 18 -11.82 30.62 16.91
CA SER A 18 -13.14 30.25 17.40
C SER A 18 -14.23 31.22 16.89
N ALA A 19 -15.48 30.76 17.07
CA ALA A 19 -16.72 31.52 17.28
C ALA A 19 -17.72 31.68 16.09
N SER A 20 -18.74 30.82 16.14
CA SER A 20 -20.21 31.07 16.23
C SER A 20 -20.91 32.20 15.45
N GLU A 21 -21.93 31.76 14.69
CA GLU A 21 -23.31 32.25 14.49
C GLU A 21 -23.66 33.75 14.37
N GLY A 22 -24.42 34.05 13.31
CA GLY A 22 -25.29 35.23 13.21
C GLY A 22 -26.23 35.14 12.01
N SER A 23 -27.51 34.83 12.27
CA SER A 23 -28.59 34.77 11.27
C SER A 23 -28.91 36.14 10.65
N ARG A 24 -29.46 36.16 9.42
CA ARG A 24 -30.68 36.91 9.06
C ARG A 24 -31.23 36.55 7.67
N VAL A 25 -32.54 36.73 7.59
CA VAL A 25 -33.55 36.24 6.64
C VAL A 25 -33.77 37.17 5.43
N ALA A 26 -34.33 36.59 4.35
CA ALA A 26 -35.29 37.13 3.35
C ALA A 26 -34.75 37.09 1.90
N SER A 27 -35.48 36.72 0.84
CA SER A 27 -36.81 36.13 0.63
C SER A 27 -37.04 35.92 -0.88
N ARG A 28 -37.85 34.90 -1.26
CA ARG A 28 -38.73 34.79 -2.46
C ARG A 28 -38.05 34.67 -3.86
N SER A 29 -38.56 33.92 -4.85
CA SER A 29 -39.86 33.25 -5.09
C SER A 29 -39.85 32.31 -6.32
N GLY A 30 -40.75 31.32 -6.32
CA GLY A 30 -41.39 30.69 -7.51
C GLY A 30 -40.62 29.50 -8.11
N SER A 31 -41.19 28.31 -8.36
CA SER A 31 -42.58 27.95 -8.68
C SER A 31 -42.83 26.46 -8.41
N ARG A 32 -44.04 26.13 -7.96
CA ARG A 32 -44.55 24.77 -7.75
C ARG A 32 -44.96 24.12 -9.07
N ALA A 33 -44.79 22.81 -9.18
CA ALA A 33 -45.69 21.93 -9.93
C ALA A 33 -45.85 20.62 -9.15
N LEU A 34 -47.05 20.42 -8.61
CA LEU A 34 -47.56 19.18 -8.06
C LEU A 34 -48.00 18.28 -9.23
N GLY A 35 -47.64 16.99 -9.20
CA GLY A 35 -48.11 15.98 -10.14
C GLY A 35 -48.26 14.65 -9.43
N ALA A 36 -49.50 14.16 -9.35
CA ALA A 36 -49.99 13.07 -8.52
C ALA A 36 -49.34 11.69 -8.77
N ALA A 37 -49.32 10.91 -7.69
CA ALA A 37 -49.12 9.48 -7.68
C ALA A 37 -50.27 8.74 -8.40
N ALA A 38 -49.93 7.72 -9.18
CA ALA A 38 -50.84 6.65 -9.56
C ALA A 38 -50.08 5.32 -9.50
N ALA A 39 -50.40 4.52 -8.50
CA ALA A 39 -49.98 3.14 -8.39
C ALA A 39 -50.63 2.32 -9.52
N SER A 40 -49.86 1.44 -10.14
CA SER A 40 -50.40 0.39 -11.02
C SER A 40 -49.68 -0.91 -10.68
N PHE A 41 -50.39 -1.74 -9.89
CA PHE A 41 -50.13 -3.15 -9.73
C PHE A 41 -50.44 -3.85 -11.06
N ALA A 42 -49.43 -4.40 -11.73
CA ALA A 42 -49.62 -5.36 -12.81
C ALA A 42 -49.07 -6.71 -12.34
N MET A 43 -49.98 -7.67 -12.20
CA MET A 43 -49.70 -9.07 -11.92
C MET A 43 -48.85 -9.68 -13.04
N VAL A 44 -47.67 -10.18 -12.72
CA VAL A 44 -46.92 -11.10 -13.59
C VAL A 44 -47.35 -12.51 -13.23
N ALA A 45 -48.22 -13.07 -14.07
CA ALA A 45 -48.55 -14.49 -14.06
C ALA A 45 -47.36 -15.32 -14.56
N ALA A 46 -47.13 -16.44 -13.90
CA ALA A 46 -46.01 -17.34 -14.05
C ALA A 46 -45.92 -17.98 -15.44
N SER A 47 -44.70 -18.00 -16.00
CA SER A 47 -44.27 -19.01 -16.97
C SER A 47 -43.20 -19.88 -16.30
N LEU A 48 -43.63 -20.94 -15.61
CA LEU A 48 -42.77 -21.99 -15.07
C LEU A 48 -42.33 -22.89 -16.22
N GLY A 49 -41.13 -22.66 -16.76
CA GLY A 49 -40.38 -23.71 -17.45
C GLY A 49 -39.85 -24.73 -16.43
N PRO A 50 -39.59 -25.98 -16.81
CA PRO A 50 -39.14 -27.01 -15.88
C PRO A 50 -37.76 -26.63 -15.33
N ILE A 51 -37.72 -26.27 -14.05
CA ILE A 51 -36.50 -26.15 -13.28
C ILE A 51 -35.89 -27.55 -13.21
N ALA A 52 -34.64 -27.69 -13.65
CA ALA A 52 -33.86 -28.89 -13.42
C ALA A 52 -33.88 -29.21 -11.91
N SER A 53 -34.59 -30.27 -11.54
CA SER A 53 -34.57 -30.82 -10.19
C SER A 53 -33.26 -31.56 -10.02
N GLY A 54 -32.38 -31.06 -9.14
CA GLY A 54 -31.09 -31.70 -8.89
C GLY A 54 -30.16 -31.00 -7.89
N ALA A 55 -30.39 -29.75 -7.50
CA ALA A 55 -29.68 -29.17 -6.36
C ALA A 55 -30.51 -29.40 -5.09
N GLN A 56 -30.13 -30.39 -4.28
CA GLN A 56 -30.58 -30.44 -2.89
C GLN A 56 -30.25 -29.08 -2.26
N ALA A 57 -31.28 -28.34 -1.84
CA ALA A 57 -31.09 -27.18 -0.98
C ALA A 57 -30.34 -27.71 0.26
N ALA A 58 -29.06 -27.36 0.38
CA ALA A 58 -28.27 -27.76 1.52
C ALA A 58 -29.03 -27.31 2.78
N ASP A 59 -29.28 -28.24 3.71
CA ASP A 59 -29.98 -27.91 4.95
C ASP A 59 -29.23 -26.75 5.61
N ALA A 60 -29.83 -25.55 5.61
CA ALA A 60 -29.15 -24.35 6.11
C ALA A 60 -28.65 -24.53 7.55
N ARG A 61 -29.30 -25.43 8.32
CA ARG A 61 -28.91 -25.78 9.69
C ARG A 61 -27.66 -26.66 9.78
N TYR A 62 -27.25 -27.31 8.70
CA TYR A 62 -26.03 -28.13 8.67
C TYR A 62 -24.77 -27.27 8.86
N TYR A 63 -24.76 -26.06 8.31
CA TYR A 63 -23.64 -25.11 8.43
C TYR A 63 -23.79 -24.27 9.71
N ASP A 64 -23.56 -24.92 10.86
CA ASP A 64 -23.72 -24.35 12.20
C ASP A 64 -22.42 -23.78 12.80
N GLY A 65 -21.30 -23.91 12.10
CA GLY A 65 -19.97 -23.46 12.54
C GLY A 65 -19.33 -24.31 13.63
N SER A 66 -19.86 -25.50 13.93
CA SER A 66 -19.35 -26.39 15.00
C SER A 66 -18.03 -27.09 14.66
N SER A 67 -17.71 -27.23 13.37
CA SER A 67 -16.49 -27.88 12.86
C SER A 67 -16.08 -27.26 11.53
N SER A 68 -14.85 -27.54 11.07
CA SER A 68 -14.36 -27.08 9.75
C SER A 68 -15.28 -27.54 8.60
N GLU A 69 -15.77 -28.77 8.68
CA GLU A 69 -16.73 -29.35 7.72
C GLU A 69 -18.08 -28.60 7.71
N ARG A 70 -18.52 -28.13 8.89
CA ARG A 70 -19.79 -27.41 9.09
C ARG A 70 -19.62 -25.90 9.15
N ALA A 71 -18.52 -25.38 8.60
CA ALA A 71 -18.23 -23.97 8.67
C ALA A 71 -19.36 -23.13 8.06
N ALA A 72 -19.82 -22.14 8.82
CA ALA A 72 -20.86 -21.22 8.40
C ALA A 72 -20.27 -20.08 7.55
N ALA A 73 -21.09 -19.39 6.78
CA ALA A 73 -20.67 -18.26 5.96
C ALA A 73 -20.33 -17.02 6.81
N SER A 74 -20.94 -16.88 7.98
CA SER A 74 -20.68 -15.79 8.92
C SER A 74 -21.16 -16.14 10.33
N CYS A 75 -20.69 -15.40 11.34
CA CYS A 75 -21.25 -15.48 12.69
C CYS A 75 -22.77 -15.18 12.70
N TRP A 76 -23.25 -14.33 11.78
CA TRP A 76 -24.66 -14.00 11.66
C TRP A 76 -25.50 -15.20 11.19
N GLU A 77 -25.01 -15.97 10.22
CA GLU A 77 -25.65 -17.22 9.80
C GLU A 77 -25.71 -18.22 10.96
N VAL A 78 -24.61 -18.39 11.71
CA VAL A 78 -24.61 -19.22 12.93
C VAL A 78 -25.73 -18.79 13.89
N LYS A 79 -25.92 -17.48 14.08
CA LYS A 79 -26.99 -16.95 14.95
C LYS A 79 -28.39 -17.28 14.44
N GLN A 80 -28.60 -17.22 13.11
CA GLN A 80 -29.90 -17.56 12.53
C GLN A 80 -30.17 -19.06 12.66
N ASN A 81 -29.15 -19.89 12.46
CA ASN A 81 -29.25 -21.35 12.56
C ASN A 81 -29.44 -21.82 14.00
N ASN A 82 -28.80 -21.15 14.96
CA ASN A 82 -28.94 -21.41 16.39
C ASN A 82 -29.16 -20.11 17.18
N PRO A 83 -30.41 -19.66 17.35
CA PRO A 83 -30.73 -18.44 18.10
C PRO A 83 -30.26 -18.46 19.56
N ARG A 84 -30.02 -19.63 20.15
CA ARG A 84 -29.52 -19.81 21.53
C ARG A 84 -28.00 -20.03 21.59
N GLY A 85 -27.30 -19.91 20.46
CA GLY A 85 -25.83 -20.00 20.39
C GLY A 85 -25.16 -19.04 21.36
N LYS A 86 -24.05 -19.49 21.93
CA LYS A 86 -23.24 -18.76 22.92
C LYS A 86 -22.06 -18.08 22.25
N SER A 87 -21.54 -17.03 22.86
CA SER A 87 -20.32 -16.41 22.34
C SER A 87 -19.14 -17.38 22.48
N GLY A 88 -18.27 -17.45 21.47
CA GLY A 88 -17.16 -18.40 21.48
C GLY A 88 -16.53 -18.62 20.11
N ALA A 89 -15.72 -19.67 19.99
CA ALA A 89 -15.06 -20.04 18.75
C ALA A 89 -16.02 -20.77 17.80
N TYR A 90 -16.12 -20.30 16.56
CA TYR A 90 -16.89 -20.92 15.49
C TYR A 90 -16.06 -20.99 14.21
N TRP A 91 -16.29 -22.03 13.42
CA TRP A 91 -15.70 -22.20 12.10
C TRP A 91 -16.47 -21.40 11.06
N LEU A 92 -15.77 -20.51 10.35
CA LEU A 92 -16.33 -19.71 9.27
C LEU A 92 -15.60 -19.98 7.96
N TYR A 93 -16.33 -19.88 6.85
CA TYR A 93 -15.78 -20.03 5.51
C TYR A 93 -16.52 -19.19 4.47
N THR A 94 -15.76 -18.57 3.58
CA THR A 94 -16.26 -17.97 2.34
C THR A 94 -15.33 -18.39 1.19
N PRO A 95 -15.76 -18.35 -0.07
CA PRO A 95 -14.88 -18.64 -1.22
C PRO A 95 -13.66 -17.70 -1.32
N ALA A 96 -13.70 -16.53 -0.68
CA ALA A 96 -12.56 -15.61 -0.60
C ALA A 96 -11.49 -16.06 0.42
N MET A 97 -11.79 -17.06 1.26
CA MET A 97 -10.85 -17.66 2.20
C MET A 97 -10.20 -18.91 1.58
N SER A 98 -8.96 -19.22 1.97
CA SER A 98 -8.25 -20.41 1.49
C SER A 98 -8.82 -21.71 2.05
N ALA A 99 -9.32 -21.69 3.29
CA ALA A 99 -9.99 -22.79 3.97
C ALA A 99 -10.85 -22.26 5.13
N PRO A 100 -11.73 -23.09 5.72
CA PRO A 100 -12.40 -22.72 6.95
C PRO A 100 -11.43 -22.46 8.09
N GLU A 101 -11.69 -21.42 8.88
CA GLU A 101 -10.89 -21.01 10.04
C GLU A 101 -11.78 -20.72 11.26
N GLN A 102 -11.19 -20.76 12.46
CA GLN A 102 -11.90 -20.42 13.69
C GLN A 102 -11.84 -18.93 14.01
N PHE A 103 -13.00 -18.36 14.33
CA PHE A 103 -13.14 -16.97 14.76
C PHE A 103 -13.96 -16.88 16.04
N TYR A 104 -13.73 -15.82 16.81
CA TYR A 104 -14.61 -15.49 17.93
C TYR A 104 -15.89 -14.85 17.40
N CYS A 105 -17.03 -15.52 17.59
CA CYS A 105 -18.34 -14.94 17.37
C CYS A 105 -18.95 -14.49 18.71
N ASP A 106 -19.33 -13.21 18.82
CA ASP A 106 -20.26 -12.76 19.86
C ASP A 106 -21.69 -13.02 19.39
N GLN A 107 -22.35 -13.94 20.07
CA GLN A 107 -23.72 -14.39 19.77
C GLN A 107 -24.76 -13.86 20.74
N GLU A 108 -24.36 -13.06 21.73
CA GLU A 108 -25.22 -12.67 22.84
C GLU A 108 -25.49 -11.17 22.86
N THR A 109 -24.53 -10.35 22.43
CA THR A 109 -24.67 -8.90 22.48
C THR A 109 -25.35 -8.35 21.23
N ASP A 110 -26.32 -7.45 21.44
CA ASP A 110 -27.01 -6.68 20.38
C ASP A 110 -27.53 -7.57 19.23
N GLY A 111 -28.20 -8.66 19.59
CA GLY A 111 -28.77 -9.64 18.66
C GLY A 111 -27.78 -10.70 18.15
N GLY A 112 -26.51 -10.62 18.50
CA GLY A 112 -25.48 -11.58 18.10
C GLY A 112 -25.06 -11.47 16.63
N GLY A 113 -24.30 -12.47 16.19
CA GLY A 113 -23.79 -12.56 14.83
C GLY A 113 -22.53 -11.74 14.53
N TRP A 114 -21.80 -11.32 15.56
CA TRP A 114 -20.65 -10.43 15.42
C TRP A 114 -19.35 -11.23 15.39
N VAL A 115 -18.49 -11.01 14.39
CA VAL A 115 -17.13 -11.57 14.35
C VAL A 115 -16.14 -10.58 14.94
N MET A 116 -15.30 -11.02 15.89
CA MET A 116 -14.22 -10.19 16.43
C MET A 116 -13.07 -10.13 15.43
N ILE A 117 -12.66 -8.91 15.07
CA ILE A 117 -11.56 -8.67 14.12
C ILE A 117 -10.29 -8.14 14.79
N GLY A 118 -10.39 -7.67 16.03
CA GLY A 118 -9.23 -7.28 16.82
C GLY A 118 -9.58 -6.99 18.27
N ARG A 119 -8.58 -7.09 19.15
CA ARG A 119 -8.71 -6.75 20.58
C ARG A 119 -7.37 -6.30 21.15
N GLY A 120 -7.40 -5.43 22.15
CA GLY A 120 -6.20 -4.99 22.86
C GLY A 120 -6.37 -3.66 23.59
N ARG A 121 -5.43 -3.36 24.47
CA ARG A 121 -5.27 -2.06 25.15
C ARG A 121 -4.15 -1.27 24.50
N GLU A 122 -3.04 -1.92 24.16
CA GLU A 122 -1.88 -1.29 23.54
C GLU A 122 -1.28 -2.09 22.38
N SER A 123 -0.26 -1.52 21.76
CA SER A 123 0.54 -2.17 20.71
C SER A 123 -0.26 -2.45 19.44
N TRP A 124 -1.37 -1.74 19.22
CA TRP A 124 -2.11 -1.78 17.97
C TRP A 124 -1.24 -1.33 16.80
N THR A 125 -1.59 -1.73 15.58
CA THR A 125 -0.93 -1.28 14.37
C THR A 125 -1.94 -0.87 13.30
N GLU A 126 -1.51 0.01 12.40
CA GLU A 126 -2.25 0.37 11.18
C GLU A 126 -1.76 -0.42 9.96
N ASN A 127 -0.78 -1.32 10.13
CA ASN A 127 -0.30 -2.18 9.05
C ASN A 127 -1.43 -3.08 8.54
N TYR A 128 -1.50 -3.24 7.21
CA TYR A 128 -2.54 -4.04 6.55
C TYR A 128 -2.61 -5.48 7.07
N TYR A 129 -1.48 -6.09 7.43
CA TYR A 129 -1.45 -7.46 7.95
C TYR A 129 -1.90 -7.59 9.41
N GLY A 130 -2.24 -6.49 10.08
CA GLY A 130 -2.55 -6.50 11.50
C GLY A 130 -1.33 -6.92 12.33
N ARG A 131 -1.57 -7.57 13.47
CA ARG A 131 -0.52 -7.97 14.41
C ARG A 131 -1.00 -9.12 15.30
N GLY A 132 -0.04 -9.92 15.75
CA GLY A 132 -0.28 -10.96 16.76
C GLY A 132 -0.79 -12.26 16.14
N ASN A 133 -0.95 -13.29 16.98
CA ASN A 133 -1.51 -14.57 16.54
C ASN A 133 -3.05 -14.49 16.57
N ALA A 134 -3.69 -14.58 15.40
CA ALA A 134 -5.14 -14.47 15.23
C ALA A 134 -5.94 -15.42 16.15
N ASP A 135 -5.41 -16.62 16.45
CA ASP A 135 -6.05 -17.58 17.35
C ASP A 135 -6.34 -17.01 18.75
N GLN A 136 -5.53 -16.04 19.18
CA GLN A 136 -5.69 -15.42 20.49
C GLN A 136 -6.97 -14.58 20.59
N LEU A 137 -7.64 -14.25 19.47
CA LEU A 137 -8.94 -13.61 19.51
C LEU A 137 -10.00 -14.51 20.14
N TYR A 138 -9.97 -15.82 19.88
CA TYR A 138 -10.93 -16.75 20.48
C TYR A 138 -10.37 -17.56 21.66
N LYS A 139 -9.05 -17.72 21.79
CA LYS A 139 -8.41 -18.39 22.93
C LYS A 139 -8.22 -17.47 24.14
N ASN A 140 -7.98 -16.18 23.91
CA ASN A 140 -7.76 -15.17 24.95
C ASN A 140 -8.38 -13.82 24.54
N PRO A 141 -9.71 -13.70 24.53
CA PRO A 141 -10.42 -12.53 24.00
C PRO A 141 -10.15 -11.24 24.80
N THR A 142 -9.54 -11.31 25.99
CA THR A 142 -9.32 -10.19 26.91
C THR A 142 -7.86 -9.84 27.17
N GLY A 143 -6.91 -10.33 26.37
CA GLY A 143 -5.49 -9.98 26.53
C GLY A 143 -5.16 -8.53 26.14
N PHE A 144 -4.19 -7.90 26.80
CA PHE A 144 -3.89 -6.47 26.59
C PHE A 144 -3.05 -6.14 25.36
N ASP A 145 -2.08 -6.97 24.99
CA ASP A 145 -1.35 -6.75 23.74
C ASP A 145 -2.26 -6.96 22.54
N ALA A 146 -2.28 -6.00 21.60
CA ALA A 146 -3.17 -6.05 20.47
C ALA A 146 -2.98 -7.30 19.60
N VAL A 147 -4.10 -7.93 19.28
CA VAL A 147 -4.23 -8.95 18.24
C VAL A 147 -5.24 -8.42 17.24
N GLN A 148 -4.87 -8.44 15.96
CA GLN A 148 -5.66 -7.90 14.84
C GLN A 148 -5.60 -8.90 13.69
N LEU A 149 -6.75 -9.23 13.12
CA LEU A 149 -6.80 -9.95 11.85
C LEU A 149 -6.17 -9.10 10.74
N SER A 150 -5.59 -9.76 9.74
CA SER A 150 -5.12 -9.08 8.53
C SER A 150 -6.29 -8.49 7.73
N GLY A 151 -6.03 -7.44 6.96
CA GLY A 151 -7.00 -6.88 6.02
C GLY A 151 -7.46 -7.91 4.98
N VAL A 152 -6.57 -8.82 4.56
CA VAL A 152 -6.91 -9.98 3.71
C VAL A 152 -8.00 -10.82 4.37
N THR A 153 -7.79 -11.24 5.61
CA THR A 153 -8.74 -12.08 6.37
C THR A 153 -10.05 -11.34 6.60
N VAL A 154 -10.01 -10.06 6.98
CA VAL A 154 -11.24 -9.28 7.21
C VAL A 154 -12.03 -9.14 5.91
N ASN A 155 -11.40 -8.76 4.80
CA ASN A 155 -12.07 -8.65 3.50
C ASN A 155 -12.62 -10.01 3.02
N ALA A 156 -11.91 -11.12 3.28
CA ALA A 156 -12.39 -12.46 2.96
C ALA A 156 -13.66 -12.84 3.74
N LEU A 157 -13.73 -12.52 5.03
CA LEU A 157 -14.95 -12.69 5.85
C LEU A 157 -16.14 -11.88 5.35
N LEU A 158 -15.91 -10.75 4.67
CA LEU A 158 -16.96 -9.92 4.10
C LEU A 158 -17.48 -10.44 2.74
N ASN A 159 -16.74 -11.36 2.10
CA ASN A 159 -17.07 -11.98 0.81
C ASN A 159 -17.53 -10.97 -0.26
N GLY A 160 -16.73 -9.92 -0.46
CA GLY A 160 -16.99 -8.85 -1.43
C GLY A 160 -17.99 -7.78 -0.97
N THR A 161 -18.58 -7.90 0.23
CA THR A 161 -19.27 -6.78 0.87
C THR A 161 -18.24 -5.75 1.31
N ARG A 162 -18.39 -4.48 0.91
CA ARG A 162 -17.43 -3.44 1.32
C ARG A 162 -17.73 -3.01 2.77
N PRO A 163 -16.74 -2.62 3.58
CA PRO A 163 -16.98 -2.16 4.95
C PRO A 163 -17.99 -1.02 5.06
N GLN A 164 -18.01 -0.12 4.08
CA GLN A 164 -18.98 0.98 4.01
C GLN A 164 -20.41 0.58 3.66
N ASP A 165 -20.64 -0.68 3.26
CA ASP A 165 -21.97 -1.20 2.96
C ASP A 165 -22.49 -2.10 4.10
N LEU A 166 -21.76 -2.19 5.23
CA LEU A 166 -22.16 -2.99 6.38
C LEU A 166 -23.31 -2.31 7.12
N PRO A 167 -24.52 -2.91 7.16
CA PRO A 167 -25.71 -2.24 7.70
C PRO A 167 -25.59 -1.89 9.19
N ASP A 168 -24.75 -2.62 9.92
CA ASP A 168 -24.55 -2.44 11.36
C ASP A 168 -23.24 -1.73 11.70
N GLY A 169 -22.46 -1.35 10.69
CA GLY A 169 -21.15 -0.72 10.83
C GLY A 169 -20.15 -1.57 11.63
N VAL A 170 -19.32 -0.88 12.41
CA VAL A 170 -18.30 -1.42 13.29
C VAL A 170 -18.77 -1.26 14.74
N ARG A 171 -18.63 -2.32 15.54
CA ARG A 171 -18.87 -2.26 16.99
C ARG A 171 -17.55 -2.31 17.75
N PHE A 172 -17.42 -1.44 18.74
CA PHE A 172 -16.31 -1.36 19.67
C PHE A 172 -16.86 -1.65 21.08
N HIS A 173 -16.26 -2.62 21.76
CA HIS A 173 -16.59 -2.97 23.13
C HIS A 173 -15.39 -2.64 24.02
N ARG A 174 -15.51 -1.61 24.85
CA ARG A 174 -14.37 -1.02 25.57
C ARG A 174 -14.59 -0.93 27.07
N ALA A 175 -13.51 -1.10 27.82
CA ALA A 175 -13.55 -1.09 29.27
C ALA A 175 -13.91 0.30 29.81
N MET A 176 -14.76 0.32 30.84
CA MET A 176 -15.21 1.54 31.52
C MET A 176 -14.57 1.71 32.89
N ASN A 177 -13.87 0.70 33.42
CA ASN A 177 -13.10 0.80 34.65
C ASN A 177 -11.76 0.07 34.54
N VAL A 178 -10.87 0.29 35.51
CA VAL A 178 -9.52 -0.28 35.52
C VAL A 178 -9.53 -1.79 35.78
N GLU A 179 -10.56 -2.32 36.44
CA GLU A 179 -10.72 -3.75 36.71
C GLU A 179 -11.25 -4.56 35.53
N GLY A 180 -11.83 -3.92 34.51
CA GLY A 180 -12.44 -4.62 33.37
C GLY A 180 -13.76 -5.32 33.71
N THR A 181 -14.46 -4.87 34.75
CA THR A 181 -15.76 -5.44 35.15
C THR A 181 -16.95 -4.73 34.52
N THR A 182 -16.74 -3.53 33.95
CA THR A 182 -17.78 -2.76 33.28
C THR A 182 -17.35 -2.29 31.90
N TRP A 183 -18.33 -2.16 31.02
CA TRP A 183 -18.11 -2.06 29.58
C TRP A 183 -19.05 -1.07 28.92
N GLN A 184 -18.58 -0.45 27.85
CA GLN A 184 -19.36 0.41 26.97
C GLN A 184 -19.32 -0.13 25.55
N ASP A 185 -20.47 -0.13 24.90
CA ASP A 185 -20.60 -0.47 23.49
C ASP A 185 -20.72 0.81 22.67
N PHE A 186 -19.79 1.00 21.76
CA PHE A 186 -19.79 2.07 20.77
C PHE A 186 -20.00 1.45 19.39
N LYS A 187 -20.86 2.04 18.56
CA LYS A 187 -20.98 1.67 17.16
C LYS A 187 -20.82 2.89 16.29
N ALA A 188 -20.26 2.68 15.11
CA ALA A 188 -20.24 3.66 14.04
C ALA A 188 -20.20 2.98 12.68
N HIS A 189 -20.83 3.62 11.70
CA HIS A 189 -20.72 3.27 10.30
C HIS A 189 -19.54 4.00 9.67
N ARG A 190 -18.82 3.33 8.76
CA ARG A 190 -17.63 3.89 8.09
C ARG A 190 -18.01 4.23 6.66
N ASP A 191 -18.26 5.51 6.36
CA ASP A 191 -18.96 5.89 5.12
C ASP A 191 -18.09 5.86 3.86
N SER A 192 -16.77 5.81 3.99
CA SER A 192 -15.83 5.84 2.87
C SER A 192 -14.70 4.83 3.08
N SER A 193 -14.97 3.58 2.72
CA SER A 193 -14.07 2.44 2.93
C SER A 193 -14.48 1.31 2.00
N THR A 194 -13.91 1.32 0.80
CA THR A 194 -14.18 0.29 -0.22
C THR A 194 -13.61 -1.08 0.13
N GLU A 195 -12.63 -1.14 1.03
CA GLU A 195 -12.03 -2.34 1.61
C GLU A 195 -11.66 -2.07 3.07
N TRP A 196 -11.37 -3.13 3.84
CA TRP A 196 -10.92 -2.99 5.22
C TRP A 196 -9.50 -2.43 5.30
N THR A 197 -9.30 -1.54 6.26
CA THR A 197 -8.01 -0.95 6.59
C THR A 197 -7.97 -0.59 8.08
N TRP A 198 -6.82 -0.83 8.70
CA TRP A 198 -6.53 -0.50 10.10
C TRP A 198 -6.07 0.94 10.32
N THR A 199 -6.04 1.76 9.26
CA THR A 199 -5.64 3.18 9.30
C THR A 199 -6.69 4.07 9.98
N LEU A 200 -7.01 3.77 11.24
CA LEU A 200 -8.07 4.43 12.00
C LEU A 200 -7.68 5.83 12.52
N ARG A 201 -6.38 6.18 12.53
CA ARG A 201 -5.93 7.56 12.85
C ARG A 201 -6.21 8.55 11.74
N SER A 202 -6.43 8.06 10.51
CA SER A 202 -6.74 8.93 9.38
C SER A 202 -8.06 9.66 9.62
N LYS A 203 -8.15 10.91 9.15
CA LYS A 203 -9.41 11.63 9.13
C LYS A 203 -10.26 11.03 8.02
N MET A 204 -11.37 10.41 8.37
CA MET A 204 -12.33 9.82 7.42
C MET A 204 -13.75 10.10 7.90
N PHE A 205 -14.74 9.83 7.04
CA PHE A 205 -16.15 9.99 7.40
C PHE A 205 -16.70 8.77 8.15
N TRP A 206 -17.42 9.09 9.23
CA TRP A 206 -18.17 8.14 10.04
C TRP A 206 -19.60 8.65 10.23
N SER A 207 -20.56 7.75 10.41
CA SER A 207 -21.96 8.10 10.69
C SER A 207 -22.61 7.07 11.62
N ASN A 208 -23.91 7.24 11.89
CA ASN A 208 -24.71 6.28 12.67
C ASN A 208 -24.06 5.85 13.99
N ILE A 209 -23.55 6.85 14.70
CA ILE A 209 -22.82 6.68 15.95
C ILE A 209 -23.81 6.37 17.05
N SER A 210 -23.55 5.32 17.84
CA SER A 210 -24.32 5.03 19.05
C SER A 210 -23.42 4.60 20.19
N VAL A 211 -23.67 5.11 21.39
CA VAL A 211 -22.95 4.74 22.61
C VAL A 211 -23.95 4.24 23.64
N LYS A 212 -23.83 2.98 24.02
CA LYS A 212 -24.70 2.31 25.01
C LYS A 212 -23.95 2.00 26.30
N ASN A 213 -24.69 1.75 27.38
CA ASN A 213 -24.17 1.37 28.70
C ASN A 213 -23.37 2.50 29.40
N THR A 214 -23.91 3.71 29.41
CA THR A 214 -23.26 4.94 29.94
C THR A 214 -23.54 5.24 31.43
N TRP A 215 -24.27 4.36 32.11
CA TRP A 215 -24.86 4.58 33.43
C TRP A 215 -23.85 4.83 34.56
N GLN A 216 -22.59 4.40 34.42
CA GLN A 216 -21.56 4.60 35.44
C GLN A 216 -21.06 6.06 35.56
N TYR A 217 -21.16 6.85 34.49
CA TYR A 217 -20.58 8.21 34.44
C TYR A 217 -21.57 9.28 33.99
N SER A 218 -22.81 8.91 33.70
CA SER A 218 -23.87 9.87 33.43
C SER A 218 -25.20 9.44 34.03
N ASN A 219 -25.91 10.39 34.62
CA ASN A 219 -27.31 10.23 35.02
C ASN A 219 -28.27 10.29 33.79
N ARG A 220 -27.79 10.05 32.55
CA ARG A 220 -28.56 10.24 31.29
C ARG A 220 -28.23 9.19 30.21
N TYR A 221 -29.27 8.91 29.43
CA TYR A 221 -29.47 7.88 28.41
C TYR A 221 -28.34 7.62 27.40
N ASP A 222 -28.40 6.45 26.75
CA ASP A 222 -27.61 6.09 25.56
C ASP A 222 -27.55 7.26 24.55
N TYR A 223 -26.38 7.45 23.95
CA TYR A 223 -26.16 8.50 22.94
C TYR A 223 -26.36 7.94 21.54
N ALA A 224 -26.93 8.73 20.64
CA ALA A 224 -26.98 8.43 19.22
C ALA A 224 -26.82 9.71 18.37
N ASN A 225 -26.05 9.60 17.29
CA ASN A 225 -25.91 10.61 16.26
C ASN A 225 -25.94 9.94 14.88
N ARG A 226 -26.92 10.30 14.04
CA ARG A 226 -27.05 9.75 12.68
C ARG A 226 -26.28 10.53 11.63
N GLY A 227 -25.88 11.76 11.94
CA GLY A 227 -25.16 12.63 11.02
C GLY A 227 -23.78 12.09 10.69
N GLN A 228 -23.31 12.44 9.50
CA GLN A 228 -21.94 12.19 9.10
C GLN A 228 -20.99 13.16 9.80
N VAL A 229 -19.85 12.65 10.27
CA VAL A 229 -18.79 13.38 10.94
C VAL A 229 -17.44 13.00 10.34
N ALA A 230 -16.54 13.98 10.21
CA ALA A 230 -15.17 13.74 9.76
C ALA A 230 -14.21 13.78 10.94
N GLY A 231 -13.41 12.74 11.13
CA GLY A 231 -12.46 12.71 12.24
C GLY A 231 -11.67 11.43 12.37
N ASN A 232 -10.90 11.37 13.46
CA ASN A 232 -10.25 10.16 13.96
C ASN A 232 -11.30 9.32 14.72
N ILE A 233 -12.18 8.67 13.95
CA ILE A 233 -13.42 8.02 14.39
C ILE A 233 -14.49 9.01 14.87
N PHE A 234 -14.48 9.44 16.14
CA PHE A 234 -15.49 10.37 16.66
C PHE A 234 -15.06 11.13 17.90
N THR A 235 -15.20 12.46 17.85
CA THR A 235 -15.06 13.35 19.01
C THR A 235 -16.39 14.02 19.29
N HIS A 236 -16.94 13.78 20.48
CA HIS A 236 -18.13 14.50 20.95
C HIS A 236 -17.78 15.93 21.37
N ASP A 237 -18.70 16.89 21.30
CA ASP A 237 -18.44 18.31 21.64
C ASP A 237 -17.83 18.51 23.04
N SER A 238 -18.26 17.72 24.02
CA SER A 238 -17.73 17.72 25.39
C SER A 238 -16.39 17.01 25.56
N ASP A 239 -15.92 16.31 24.52
CA ASP A 239 -14.74 15.46 24.48
C ASP A 239 -14.59 14.53 25.71
N ASP A 240 -15.65 13.78 26.02
CA ASP A 240 -15.74 12.95 27.22
C ASP A 240 -15.75 11.44 26.91
N PHE A 241 -16.37 10.63 27.76
CA PHE A 241 -16.46 9.17 27.60
C PHE A 241 -17.24 8.73 26.34
N ARG A 242 -17.90 9.66 25.63
CA ARG A 242 -18.59 9.38 24.36
C ARG A 242 -17.65 9.50 23.15
N SER A 243 -16.53 10.22 23.27
CA SER A 243 -15.50 10.24 22.23
C SER A 243 -14.82 8.88 22.12
N LEU A 244 -14.44 8.50 20.91
CA LEU A 244 -13.62 7.34 20.60
C LEU A 244 -12.54 7.82 19.65
N ASN A 245 -11.30 7.86 20.14
CA ASN A 245 -10.14 8.23 19.34
C ASN A 245 -9.20 7.04 19.26
N PHE A 246 -8.44 6.94 18.18
CA PHE A 246 -7.34 5.99 18.04
C PHE A 246 -6.04 6.78 17.92
N GLU A 247 -5.14 6.67 18.89
CA GLU A 247 -4.04 7.62 19.04
C GLU A 247 -2.75 6.94 19.48
N GLU A 248 -1.63 7.53 19.04
CA GLU A 248 -0.30 7.18 19.52
C GLU A 248 0.15 8.20 20.56
N LYS A 249 0.70 7.72 21.69
CA LYS A 249 1.14 8.58 22.79
C LYS A 249 2.65 8.49 23.00
N ALA A 250 3.38 9.56 22.69
CA ALA A 250 4.83 9.63 22.86
C ALA A 250 5.26 9.37 24.32
N SER A 251 4.56 9.96 25.29
CA SER A 251 4.83 9.79 26.73
C SER A 251 4.55 8.37 27.24
N GLN A 252 3.75 7.60 26.51
CA GLN A 252 3.46 6.18 26.79
C GLN A 252 4.27 5.26 25.85
N GLY A 253 5.43 5.75 25.40
CA GLY A 253 6.39 4.99 24.60
C GLY A 253 5.95 4.78 23.16
N TYR A 254 5.18 5.70 22.57
CA TYR A 254 4.67 5.59 21.20
C TYR A 254 3.78 4.35 21.00
N LYS A 255 3.08 3.93 22.04
CA LYS A 255 2.06 2.89 21.95
C LYS A 255 0.82 3.47 21.28
N LEU A 256 0.36 2.80 20.22
CA LEU A 256 -0.91 3.06 19.55
C LEU A 256 -2.04 2.31 20.27
N GLY A 257 -3.18 2.96 20.47
CA GLY A 257 -4.38 2.34 21.00
C GLY A 257 -5.58 3.27 21.08
N PHE A 258 -6.68 2.76 21.61
CA PHE A 258 -7.93 3.51 21.76
C PHE A 258 -7.90 4.36 23.02
N THR A 259 -8.48 5.56 22.93
CA THR A 259 -8.71 6.43 24.09
C THR A 259 -10.12 6.98 24.08
N TYR A 260 -10.57 7.38 25.26
CA TYR A 260 -11.70 8.30 25.39
C TYR A 260 -11.25 9.74 25.10
N GLY A 261 -12.20 10.67 25.18
CA GLY A 261 -11.91 12.10 25.06
C GLY A 261 -11.11 12.64 26.25
N ARG A 262 -10.47 13.80 26.07
CA ARG A 262 -9.59 14.41 27.08
C ARG A 262 -10.29 14.76 28.39
N ASN A 263 -11.58 15.06 28.33
CA ASN A 263 -12.39 15.44 29.49
C ASN A 263 -13.08 14.24 30.16
N ALA A 264 -12.82 13.01 29.70
CA ALA A 264 -13.44 11.82 30.23
C ALA A 264 -12.92 11.49 31.65
N LYS A 265 -13.78 11.60 32.66
CA LYS A 265 -13.46 11.29 34.06
C LYS A 265 -13.76 9.81 34.37
N ILE A 266 -12.95 8.91 33.82
CA ILE A 266 -13.24 7.46 33.83
C ILE A 266 -12.73 6.74 35.08
N THR A 267 -11.89 7.40 35.87
CA THR A 267 -11.60 6.96 37.24
C THR A 267 -11.85 8.10 38.21
N TRP A 268 -12.30 7.74 39.41
CA TRP A 268 -12.31 8.67 40.53
C TRP A 268 -10.87 9.05 40.88
N TRP A 269 -10.67 10.28 41.34
CA TRP A 269 -9.34 10.78 41.69
C TRP A 269 -8.57 9.87 42.67
N THR A 270 -9.30 9.20 43.58
CA THR A 270 -8.82 8.25 44.59
C THR A 270 -8.35 6.92 44.00
N GLU A 271 -8.70 6.61 42.74
CA GLU A 271 -8.42 5.35 42.05
C GLU A 271 -7.45 5.55 40.87
N THR A 272 -7.03 6.79 40.60
CA THR A 272 -6.11 7.11 39.49
C THR A 272 -4.80 6.32 39.57
N TYR A 273 -4.32 6.03 40.78
CA TYR A 273 -3.10 5.24 41.00
C TYR A 273 -3.24 3.78 40.53
N LEU A 274 -4.45 3.28 40.27
CA LEU A 274 -4.69 1.94 39.73
C LEU A 274 -4.40 1.84 38.23
N MET A 275 -4.49 2.96 37.49
CA MET A 275 -4.26 3.00 36.04
C MET A 275 -2.82 2.65 35.65
N ASN A 276 -1.85 2.80 36.55
CA ASN A 276 -0.45 2.48 36.26
C ASN A 276 -0.14 0.97 36.37
N ARG A 277 -1.11 0.15 36.80
CA ARG A 277 -0.94 -1.29 36.95
C ARG A 277 -0.89 -1.96 35.57
N PRO A 278 0.05 -2.89 35.33
CA PRO A 278 0.06 -3.67 34.09
C PRO A 278 -1.24 -4.45 33.84
N SER A 279 -1.98 -4.79 34.90
CA SER A 279 -3.27 -5.48 34.83
C SER A 279 -4.48 -4.57 34.56
N ALA A 280 -4.31 -3.24 34.51
CA ALA A 280 -5.43 -2.31 34.38
C ALA A 280 -6.00 -2.30 32.95
N TYR A 281 -7.31 -2.44 32.79
CA TYR A 281 -7.96 -2.34 31.47
C TYR A 281 -7.93 -0.92 30.90
N ILE A 282 -7.72 0.08 31.75
CA ILE A 282 -7.49 1.47 31.39
C ILE A 282 -6.14 1.86 31.95
N TYR A 283 -5.15 2.05 31.08
CA TYR A 283 -3.76 2.20 31.46
C TYR A 283 -3.22 3.58 31.18
N ARG A 284 -2.47 4.11 32.15
CA ARG A 284 -1.63 5.30 31.98
C ARG A 284 -0.44 5.21 32.94
N PRO A 285 0.79 5.56 32.49
CA PRO A 285 1.94 5.62 33.38
C PRO A 285 1.72 6.54 34.58
N ALA A 286 2.45 6.30 35.68
CA ALA A 286 2.50 7.25 36.78
C ALA A 286 3.00 8.61 36.28
N ASP A 287 2.45 9.69 36.84
CA ASP A 287 2.82 11.09 36.52
C ASP A 287 2.58 11.54 35.05
N ASP A 288 1.84 10.75 34.26
CA ASP A 288 1.42 11.12 32.91
C ASP A 288 0.02 11.78 32.93
N SER A 289 -0.13 12.91 32.24
CA SER A 289 -1.38 13.68 32.16
C SER A 289 -2.15 13.50 30.85
N THR A 290 -1.65 12.65 29.94
CA THR A 290 -2.31 12.35 28.66
C THR A 290 -3.50 11.41 28.85
N THR A 291 -4.29 11.22 27.79
CA THR A 291 -5.43 10.29 27.84
C THR A 291 -4.93 8.84 27.99
N PRO A 292 -5.57 8.04 28.86
CA PRO A 292 -5.19 6.65 29.06
C PRO A 292 -5.52 5.78 27.84
N LEU A 293 -4.73 4.72 27.63
CA LEU A 293 -5.04 3.66 26.68
C LEU A 293 -6.10 2.73 27.24
N VAL A 294 -7.07 2.35 26.41
CA VAL A 294 -8.27 1.63 26.83
C VAL A 294 -8.34 0.29 26.12
N PHE A 295 -8.50 -0.78 26.90
CA PHE A 295 -8.79 -2.09 26.36
C PHE A 295 -10.09 -2.05 25.55
N THR A 296 -9.98 -2.42 24.28
CA THR A 296 -11.07 -2.36 23.31
C THR A 296 -11.09 -3.64 22.47
N GLN A 297 -12.27 -4.17 22.21
CA GLN A 297 -12.53 -5.21 21.22
C GLN A 297 -13.29 -4.60 20.04
N MET A 298 -12.98 -5.05 18.82
CA MET A 298 -13.61 -4.59 17.59
C MET A 298 -14.29 -5.73 16.87
N PHE A 299 -15.52 -5.47 16.40
CA PHE A 299 -16.36 -6.45 15.74
C PHE A 299 -17.00 -5.92 14.46
N LEU A 300 -17.20 -6.83 13.50
CA LEU A 300 -18.03 -6.63 12.32
C LEU A 300 -19.20 -7.61 12.33
N ARG A 301 -20.26 -7.31 11.58
CA ARG A 301 -21.40 -8.20 11.39
C ARG A 301 -21.72 -8.39 9.90
N PRO A 302 -20.87 -9.12 9.14
CA PRO A 302 -21.24 -9.56 7.81
C PRO A 302 -22.47 -10.46 7.89
N LYS A 303 -23.51 -10.14 7.12
CA LYS A 303 -24.74 -10.94 7.02
C LYS A 303 -24.67 -11.82 5.78
N VAL A 304 -23.63 -12.63 5.70
CA VAL A 304 -23.39 -13.55 4.58
C VAL A 304 -23.94 -14.93 4.95
N THR A 305 -24.71 -15.53 4.06
CA THR A 305 -25.28 -16.88 4.18
C THR A 305 -24.75 -17.81 3.10
N GLN A 306 -24.95 -19.12 3.24
CA GLN A 306 -24.65 -20.10 2.19
C GLN A 306 -25.33 -19.76 0.86
N ASN A 307 -26.57 -19.27 0.90
CA ASN A 307 -27.30 -18.87 -0.31
C ASN A 307 -26.61 -17.69 -1.00
N ASP A 308 -26.08 -16.73 -0.23
CA ASP A 308 -25.30 -15.62 -0.79
C ASP A 308 -23.97 -16.10 -1.38
N LEU A 309 -23.33 -17.10 -0.75
CA LEU A 309 -22.14 -17.72 -1.31
C LEU A 309 -22.46 -18.38 -2.65
N VAL A 310 -23.54 -19.17 -2.73
CA VAL A 310 -23.98 -19.85 -3.96
C VAL A 310 -24.30 -18.83 -5.06
N ALA A 311 -25.02 -17.76 -4.71
CA ALA A 311 -25.32 -16.66 -5.64
C ALA A 311 -24.04 -15.94 -6.13
N LYS A 312 -22.98 -15.92 -5.33
CA LYS A 312 -21.66 -15.34 -5.67
C LYS A 312 -20.68 -16.35 -6.24
N GLY A 313 -21.15 -17.53 -6.64
CA GLY A 313 -20.33 -18.52 -7.33
C GLY A 313 -19.67 -19.55 -6.44
N LEU A 314 -20.15 -19.79 -5.21
CA LEU A 314 -19.91 -21.07 -4.55
C LEU A 314 -20.72 -22.14 -5.29
N HIS A 315 -20.02 -23.05 -5.93
CA HIS A 315 -20.62 -24.15 -6.68
C HIS A 315 -19.79 -25.40 -6.44
N ASP A 316 -20.40 -26.54 -6.70
CA ASP A 316 -19.67 -27.80 -6.72
C ASP A 316 -18.55 -27.72 -7.75
N TYR A 317 -17.35 -28.15 -7.35
CA TYR A 317 -16.17 -28.13 -8.20
C TYR A 317 -16.31 -29.00 -9.47
N GLY A 318 -17.26 -29.94 -9.49
CA GLY A 318 -17.44 -30.83 -10.62
C GLY A 318 -16.26 -31.80 -10.80
N GLN A 319 -16.26 -32.57 -11.87
CA GLN A 319 -15.24 -33.62 -12.06
C GLN A 319 -13.79 -33.09 -12.12
N GLN A 320 -13.59 -31.87 -12.62
CA GLN A 320 -12.27 -31.26 -12.82
C GLN A 320 -11.65 -30.70 -11.52
N GLY A 321 -12.43 -30.52 -10.46
CA GLY A 321 -11.94 -30.04 -9.18
C GLY A 321 -11.68 -28.53 -9.12
N ALA A 322 -11.03 -28.09 -8.05
CA ALA A 322 -10.77 -26.69 -7.76
C ALA A 322 -9.47 -26.19 -8.40
N ALA A 323 -9.48 -24.96 -8.90
CA ALA A 323 -8.31 -24.32 -9.47
C ALA A 323 -7.22 -24.03 -8.41
N ALA A 324 -5.99 -23.90 -8.88
CA ALA A 324 -4.85 -23.45 -8.08
C ALA A 324 -5.02 -21.99 -7.63
N SER A 325 -4.33 -21.62 -6.55
CA SER A 325 -4.29 -20.24 -6.09
C SER A 325 -3.64 -19.34 -7.14
N ASN A 326 -4.21 -18.16 -7.38
CA ASN A 326 -3.65 -17.16 -8.28
C ASN A 326 -3.41 -15.84 -7.52
N ARG A 327 -2.31 -15.79 -6.77
CA ARG A 327 -1.94 -14.60 -6.00
C ARG A 327 -1.09 -13.67 -6.87
N ARG A 328 -1.36 -12.36 -6.79
CA ARG A 328 -0.56 -11.35 -7.49
C ARG A 328 0.91 -11.44 -7.08
N ALA A 329 1.84 -11.41 -8.02
CA ALA A 329 3.25 -11.26 -7.69
C ALA A 329 3.51 -9.87 -7.08
N LEU A 330 4.06 -9.83 -5.88
CA LEU A 330 4.46 -8.61 -5.16
C LEU A 330 5.72 -8.92 -4.32
N PRO A 331 6.50 -7.90 -3.92
CA PRO A 331 7.58 -8.09 -2.96
C PRO A 331 7.04 -8.46 -1.57
N ASN A 332 7.91 -9.07 -0.75
CA ASN A 332 7.64 -9.22 0.67
C ASN A 332 7.58 -7.84 1.34
N SER A 333 6.74 -7.67 2.36
CA SER A 333 6.72 -6.43 3.16
C SER A 333 7.88 -6.34 4.16
N TYR A 334 8.55 -7.47 4.43
CA TYR A 334 9.75 -7.49 5.26
C TYR A 334 11.00 -7.36 4.40
N SER A 335 11.89 -6.47 4.80
CA SER A 335 13.18 -6.31 4.11
C SER A 335 14.05 -7.55 4.33
N GLU A 336 14.84 -7.87 3.32
CA GLU A 336 15.89 -8.87 3.43
C GLU A 336 16.93 -8.45 4.46
N LYS A 337 17.64 -9.42 5.04
CA LYS A 337 18.79 -9.13 5.89
C LYS A 337 19.86 -8.44 5.06
N TRP A 338 20.24 -7.21 5.41
CA TRP A 338 21.25 -6.48 4.65
C TRP A 338 22.62 -7.15 4.76
N LYS A 339 23.33 -7.18 3.63
CA LYS A 339 24.73 -7.64 3.53
C LYS A 339 25.70 -6.48 3.39
N TRP A 340 25.29 -5.51 2.58
CA TRP A 340 25.98 -4.25 2.35
C TRP A 340 25.00 -3.10 2.52
N ARG A 341 25.53 -1.94 2.89
CA ARG A 341 24.80 -0.68 3.03
C ARG A 341 25.72 0.49 2.67
N THR A 342 25.15 1.68 2.50
CA THR A 342 25.97 2.89 2.35
C THR A 342 26.43 3.43 3.71
N SER A 343 27.36 4.38 3.67
CA SER A 343 27.64 5.26 4.82
C SER A 343 26.40 6.05 5.22
N ALA A 344 26.31 6.39 6.51
CA ALA A 344 25.33 7.36 6.99
C ALA A 344 25.70 8.79 6.57
N ASP A 345 27.00 9.09 6.56
CA ASP A 345 27.54 10.38 6.14
C ASP A 345 27.46 10.53 4.62
N THR A 346 27.24 11.76 4.16
CA THR A 346 27.22 12.06 2.75
C THR A 346 28.62 12.31 2.19
N GLY A 347 28.85 11.93 0.94
CA GLY A 347 30.15 12.06 0.28
C GLY A 347 30.53 13.52 0.02
N THR A 348 29.53 14.38 -0.27
CA THR A 348 29.75 15.82 -0.44
C THR A 348 29.76 16.60 0.89
N GLY A 349 29.39 15.96 2.00
CA GLY A 349 29.19 16.62 3.30
C GLY A 349 27.94 17.50 3.39
N LYS A 350 27.07 17.49 2.37
CA LYS A 350 25.77 18.18 2.37
C LYS A 350 24.67 17.25 2.87
N ASN A 351 23.71 17.81 3.58
CA ASN A 351 22.68 17.06 4.32
C ASN A 351 21.27 17.59 4.00
N GLY A 352 21.10 18.22 2.83
CA GLY A 352 19.80 18.68 2.35
C GLY A 352 18.98 17.54 1.75
N GLU A 353 17.69 17.83 1.51
CA GLU A 353 16.75 16.90 0.86
C GLU A 353 17.26 16.40 -0.50
N MET A 354 17.97 17.24 -1.23
CA MET A 354 18.57 16.90 -2.53
C MET A 354 19.92 16.15 -2.40
N ASN A 355 20.25 15.59 -1.24
CA ASN A 355 21.55 14.96 -0.92
C ASN A 355 21.38 13.62 -0.17
N THR A 356 20.45 12.78 -0.62
CA THR A 356 20.24 11.47 0.00
C THR A 356 21.28 10.44 -0.43
N GLN A 357 21.44 9.40 0.37
CA GLN A 357 22.51 8.42 0.19
C GLN A 357 22.34 7.60 -1.08
N VAL A 358 21.11 7.28 -1.49
CA VAL A 358 20.84 6.58 -2.76
C VAL A 358 19.70 7.28 -3.48
N GLU A 359 19.93 7.65 -4.74
CA GLU A 359 19.00 8.39 -5.60
C GLU A 359 18.86 7.79 -6.99
N ALA A 360 19.59 6.72 -7.29
CA ALA A 360 19.52 6.07 -8.59
C ALA A 360 19.88 4.60 -8.46
N ILE A 361 19.12 3.72 -9.12
CA ILE A 361 19.31 2.28 -9.06
C ILE A 361 19.05 1.69 -10.45
N THR A 362 19.96 0.86 -10.95
CA THR A 362 19.76 0.13 -12.21
C THR A 362 20.51 -1.19 -12.18
N GLU A 363 20.23 -2.09 -13.11
CA GLU A 363 20.95 -3.36 -13.26
C GLU A 363 21.59 -3.47 -14.63
N VAL A 364 22.88 -3.82 -14.68
CA VAL A 364 23.57 -4.16 -15.92
C VAL A 364 24.74 -5.11 -15.66
N GLY A 365 25.03 -6.00 -16.61
CA GLY A 365 26.19 -6.89 -16.52
C GLY A 365 26.20 -7.76 -15.27
N GLY A 366 25.03 -8.20 -14.79
CA GLY A 366 24.88 -9.07 -13.61
C GLY A 366 25.05 -8.40 -12.25
N ALA A 367 25.07 -7.05 -12.18
CA ALA A 367 25.04 -6.32 -10.92
C ALA A 367 23.99 -5.21 -10.91
N VAL A 368 23.46 -4.95 -9.72
CA VAL A 368 22.64 -3.78 -9.40
C VAL A 368 23.58 -2.66 -8.93
N PHE A 369 23.46 -1.47 -9.51
CA PHE A 369 24.25 -0.30 -9.17
C PHE A 369 23.40 0.69 -8.38
N THR A 370 23.94 1.21 -7.28
CA THR A 370 23.34 2.32 -6.52
C THR A 370 24.18 3.57 -6.70
N GLY A 371 23.56 4.65 -7.15
CA GLY A 371 24.12 6.00 -7.22
C GLY A 371 23.51 6.93 -6.17
N GLY A 372 24.27 7.87 -5.63
CA GLY A 372 23.76 8.86 -4.67
C GLY A 372 24.86 9.73 -4.08
N ASP A 373 24.64 10.23 -2.86
CA ASP A 373 25.60 11.08 -2.12
C ASP A 373 26.23 10.35 -0.94
N PHE A 374 26.63 9.08 -1.06
CA PHE A 374 27.31 8.33 0.02
C PHE A 374 28.84 8.43 -0.07
N ALA A 375 29.51 8.38 1.08
CA ALA A 375 30.97 8.46 1.20
C ALA A 375 31.69 7.11 1.04
N TYR A 376 31.05 6.01 1.44
CA TYR A 376 31.61 4.65 1.36
C TYR A 376 30.50 3.61 1.47
N VAL A 377 30.85 2.32 1.30
CA VAL A 377 29.96 1.19 1.58
C VAL A 377 30.52 0.34 2.71
N GLU A 378 29.62 -0.29 3.46
CA GLU A 378 29.96 -1.10 4.64
C GLU A 378 29.24 -2.45 4.60
N SER A 379 29.95 -3.53 4.94
CA SER A 379 29.39 -4.86 5.05
C SER A 379 28.82 -5.14 6.43
N ALA A 380 27.94 -6.14 6.53
CA ALA A 380 27.39 -6.61 7.80
C ALA A 380 28.45 -7.20 8.74
N SER A 381 29.64 -7.53 8.24
CA SER A 381 30.79 -7.96 9.06
C SER A 381 31.69 -6.81 9.53
N GLY A 382 31.35 -5.56 9.19
CA GLY A 382 32.11 -4.36 9.55
C GLY A 382 33.22 -3.99 8.58
N GLU A 383 33.28 -4.62 7.40
CA GLU A 383 34.23 -4.20 6.37
C GLU A 383 33.79 -2.87 5.78
N LYS A 384 34.72 -1.91 5.70
CA LYS A 384 34.51 -0.62 5.04
C LYS A 384 35.27 -0.58 3.71
N VAL A 385 34.59 -0.21 2.63
CA VAL A 385 35.18 0.01 1.31
C VAL A 385 34.97 1.46 0.90
N GLU A 386 36.06 2.20 0.70
CA GLU A 386 36.07 3.61 0.26
C GLU A 386 35.64 3.71 -1.22
N GLN A 387 34.35 3.53 -1.45
CA GLN A 387 33.68 3.64 -2.74
C GLN A 387 32.56 4.67 -2.58
N ALA A 388 32.82 5.92 -2.95
CA ALA A 388 31.86 7.00 -2.84
C ALA A 388 30.95 7.08 -4.09
N PHE A 389 29.75 7.61 -3.89
CA PHE A 389 28.75 8.01 -4.91
C PHE A 389 28.19 6.95 -5.86
N LEU A 390 28.94 5.90 -6.20
CA LEU A 390 28.50 4.83 -7.11
C LEU A 390 29.12 3.49 -6.72
N ALA A 391 28.29 2.47 -6.48
CA ALA A 391 28.69 1.13 -6.08
C ALA A 391 27.81 0.08 -6.79
N GLY A 392 28.38 -1.11 -7.06
CA GLY A 392 27.67 -2.22 -7.71
C GLY A 392 27.62 -3.46 -6.83
N TYR A 393 26.53 -4.22 -6.89
CA TYR A 393 26.29 -5.43 -6.11
C TYR A 393 25.86 -6.58 -7.02
N GLU A 394 26.49 -7.74 -6.88
CA GLU A 394 26.19 -8.92 -7.69
C GLU A 394 24.74 -9.37 -7.49
N VAL A 395 24.03 -9.57 -8.61
CA VAL A 395 22.64 -10.05 -8.61
C VAL A 395 22.56 -11.43 -7.93
N GLY A 396 21.46 -11.68 -7.22
CA GLY A 396 21.21 -12.93 -6.48
C GLY A 396 21.99 -13.03 -5.17
N THR A 397 23.30 -12.75 -5.16
CA THR A 397 24.10 -12.82 -3.92
C THR A 397 24.02 -11.55 -3.08
N GLY A 398 23.91 -10.38 -3.69
CA GLY A 398 23.98 -9.10 -3.00
C GLY A 398 25.37 -8.71 -2.50
N GLU A 399 26.43 -9.41 -2.92
CA GLU A 399 27.80 -9.05 -2.55
C GLU A 399 28.30 -7.85 -3.35
N LEU A 400 29.15 -7.02 -2.74
CA LEU A 400 29.79 -5.91 -3.43
C LEU A 400 30.64 -6.40 -4.61
N ARG A 401 30.41 -5.84 -5.81
CA ARG A 401 31.26 -6.06 -6.98
C ARG A 401 32.61 -5.37 -6.77
N ARG A 402 33.61 -6.15 -6.36
CA ARG A 402 34.92 -5.61 -5.95
C ARG A 402 35.78 -5.08 -7.09
N SER A 403 35.57 -5.59 -8.31
CA SER A 403 36.31 -5.11 -9.49
C SER A 403 35.86 -3.74 -9.96
N PHE A 404 34.64 -3.31 -9.62
CA PHE A 404 34.08 -2.04 -10.04
C PHE A 404 34.55 -0.92 -9.10
N ARG A 405 35.44 -0.04 -9.58
CA ARG A 405 36.11 0.99 -8.77
C ARG A 405 36.22 2.36 -9.45
N PRO A 406 35.10 2.98 -9.89
CA PRO A 406 35.14 4.34 -10.39
C PRO A 406 35.45 5.33 -9.27
N LYS A 407 36.15 6.42 -9.61
CA LYS A 407 36.34 7.60 -8.74
C LYS A 407 35.54 8.76 -9.28
N ILE A 408 34.44 9.10 -8.61
CA ILE A 408 33.56 10.22 -8.94
C ILE A 408 33.70 11.25 -7.81
N ASN A 409 33.68 12.55 -8.13
CA ASN A 409 33.89 13.62 -7.15
C ASN A 409 32.61 14.34 -6.70
N GLY A 410 31.45 13.81 -7.07
CA GLY A 410 30.16 14.41 -6.75
C GLY A 410 29.04 13.40 -6.88
N GLN A 411 27.86 13.83 -6.46
CA GLN A 411 26.67 13.01 -6.40
C GLN A 411 26.27 12.42 -7.76
N VAL A 412 25.90 11.14 -7.74
CA VAL A 412 25.21 10.48 -8.84
C VAL A 412 23.71 10.58 -8.61
N LYS A 413 22.98 11.04 -9.63
CA LYS A 413 21.52 11.29 -9.58
C LYS A 413 20.72 10.37 -10.48
N SER A 414 21.38 9.72 -11.44
CA SER A 414 20.72 8.81 -12.37
C SER A 414 21.75 7.80 -12.88
N VAL A 415 21.33 6.55 -13.01
CA VAL A 415 22.10 5.48 -13.64
C VAL A 415 21.16 4.73 -14.56
N GLU A 416 21.65 4.34 -15.73
CA GLU A 416 20.81 3.63 -16.71
C GLU A 416 21.62 2.58 -17.47
N ALA A 417 21.02 1.39 -17.59
CA ALA A 417 21.59 0.27 -18.31
C ALA A 417 21.49 0.50 -19.82
N LEU A 418 22.61 0.38 -20.54
CA LEU A 418 22.62 0.49 -22.00
C LEU A 418 22.49 -0.91 -22.65
N PRO A 419 21.81 -1.03 -23.81
CA PRO A 419 21.63 -2.31 -24.49
C PRO A 419 22.92 -3.03 -24.90
N ASN A 420 24.03 -2.30 -25.01
CA ASN A 420 25.36 -2.84 -25.29
C ASN A 420 26.09 -3.35 -24.02
N GLY A 421 25.42 -3.37 -22.87
CA GLY A 421 25.99 -3.83 -21.61
C GLY A 421 26.85 -2.81 -20.88
N LEU A 422 26.83 -1.53 -21.29
CA LEU A 422 27.49 -0.44 -20.58
C LEU A 422 26.55 0.25 -19.58
N LEU A 423 27.12 1.04 -18.66
CA LEU A 423 26.39 1.81 -17.66
C LEU A 423 26.48 3.30 -17.96
N ALA A 424 25.36 3.96 -18.24
CA ALA A 424 25.30 5.41 -18.29
C ALA A 424 25.12 5.99 -16.88
N VAL A 425 25.85 7.05 -16.56
CA VAL A 425 25.85 7.68 -15.23
C VAL A 425 25.66 9.19 -15.38
N GLY A 426 24.62 9.70 -14.73
CA GLY A 426 24.25 11.11 -14.68
C GLY A 426 24.30 11.66 -13.25
N GLY A 427 24.72 12.92 -13.08
CA GLY A 427 24.78 13.51 -11.75
C GLY A 427 25.25 14.96 -11.71
N SER A 428 25.82 15.34 -10.56
CA SER A 428 26.40 16.65 -10.24
C SER A 428 27.89 16.52 -9.91
N PHE A 429 28.64 15.89 -10.81
CA PHE A 429 30.09 15.72 -10.75
C PHE A 429 30.75 16.40 -11.96
N ASP A 430 32.06 16.67 -11.88
CA ASP A 430 32.83 17.20 -13.01
C ASP A 430 34.10 16.40 -13.31
N GLN A 431 34.43 15.40 -12.48
CA GLN A 431 35.55 14.49 -12.69
C GLN A 431 35.18 13.03 -12.46
N VAL A 432 35.68 12.18 -13.36
CA VAL A 432 35.58 10.72 -13.28
C VAL A 432 36.94 10.12 -13.59
N ASN A 433 37.47 9.29 -12.67
CA ASN A 433 38.79 8.66 -12.78
C ASN A 433 39.95 9.66 -13.06
N GLY A 434 39.83 10.90 -12.55
CA GLY A 434 40.82 11.96 -12.73
C GLY A 434 40.70 12.74 -14.05
N GLU A 435 39.73 12.41 -14.90
CA GLU A 435 39.47 13.12 -16.14
C GLU A 435 38.19 13.97 -16.05
N TYR A 436 38.15 15.08 -16.80
CA TYR A 436 36.99 15.96 -16.82
C TYR A 436 35.81 15.29 -17.51
N TYR A 437 34.70 15.12 -16.81
CA TYR A 437 33.40 14.64 -17.32
C TYR A 437 32.30 15.38 -16.57
N ASN A 438 31.64 16.33 -17.23
CA ASN A 438 30.70 17.24 -16.58
C ASN A 438 29.29 16.64 -16.55
N GLY A 439 28.90 16.07 -15.41
CA GLY A 439 27.58 15.55 -15.08
C GLY A 439 27.16 14.28 -15.82
N PHE A 440 27.90 13.81 -16.83
CA PHE A 440 27.57 12.61 -17.60
C PHE A 440 28.83 11.81 -17.99
N VAL A 441 28.74 10.49 -17.87
CA VAL A 441 29.77 9.54 -18.33
C VAL A 441 29.15 8.18 -18.65
N ILE A 442 29.80 7.38 -19.52
CA ILE A 442 29.47 5.97 -19.73
C ILE A 442 30.63 5.11 -19.23
N LEU A 443 30.32 4.10 -18.41
CA LEU A 443 31.28 3.24 -17.74
C LEU A 443 31.11 1.78 -18.14
N ASP A 444 32.21 1.04 -18.09
CA ASP A 444 32.22 -0.42 -18.02
C ASP A 444 31.69 -0.87 -16.64
N PRO A 445 30.62 -1.68 -16.56
CA PRO A 445 30.02 -2.08 -15.29
C PRO A 445 30.80 -3.16 -14.53
N GLN A 446 31.82 -3.77 -15.13
CA GLN A 446 32.69 -4.70 -14.43
C GLN A 446 33.78 -3.96 -13.66
N THR A 447 34.33 -2.90 -14.23
CA THR A 447 35.58 -2.26 -13.78
C THR A 447 35.41 -0.81 -13.32
N GLY A 448 34.40 -0.10 -13.84
CA GLY A 448 34.23 1.34 -13.63
C GLY A 448 35.15 2.21 -14.51
N GLN A 449 35.77 1.62 -15.53
CA GLN A 449 36.54 2.38 -16.52
C GLN A 449 35.63 3.11 -17.48
N VAL A 450 36.06 4.28 -17.97
CA VAL A 450 35.28 5.07 -18.91
C VAL A 450 35.31 4.43 -20.30
N ALA A 451 34.14 4.22 -20.90
CA ALA A 451 34.02 3.74 -22.27
C ALA A 451 34.38 4.87 -23.27
N LYS A 452 35.65 4.96 -23.65
CA LYS A 452 36.18 6.07 -24.47
C LYS A 452 35.59 6.17 -25.88
N ASP A 453 35.02 5.10 -26.40
CA ASP A 453 34.33 5.09 -27.69
C ASP A 453 33.00 5.86 -27.66
N TRP A 454 32.59 6.34 -26.48
CA TRP A 454 31.41 7.17 -26.25
C TRP A 454 31.79 8.55 -25.68
N ASP A 455 32.32 9.43 -26.53
CA ASP A 455 32.65 10.83 -26.22
C ASP A 455 31.41 11.74 -26.29
N ILE A 456 30.48 11.50 -25.35
CA ILE A 456 29.32 12.35 -25.14
C ILE A 456 29.66 13.40 -24.07
N ARG A 457 29.46 14.69 -24.39
CA ARG A 457 29.79 15.80 -23.49
C ARG A 457 28.60 16.70 -23.29
N VAL A 458 28.27 16.98 -22.03
CA VAL A 458 27.21 17.92 -21.66
C VAL A 458 27.84 19.20 -21.12
N VAL A 459 27.28 20.36 -21.49
CA VAL A 459 27.72 21.65 -20.98
C VAL A 459 26.54 22.55 -20.66
N SER A 460 26.76 23.43 -19.68
CA SER A 460 25.97 24.62 -19.49
C SER A 460 26.77 25.83 -19.93
N ARG A 461 26.19 26.61 -20.85
CA ARG A 461 26.70 27.92 -21.28
C ARG A 461 26.08 29.08 -20.50
N ILE A 462 25.40 28.79 -19.39
CA ILE A 462 24.84 29.77 -18.46
C ILE A 462 25.59 29.62 -17.14
N ALA A 463 26.39 30.61 -16.76
CA ALA A 463 27.30 30.52 -15.62
C ALA A 463 26.60 30.22 -14.28
N SER A 464 25.36 30.71 -14.10
CA SER A 464 24.57 30.50 -12.88
C SER A 464 23.84 29.16 -12.82
N VAL A 465 23.95 28.32 -13.86
CA VAL A 465 23.21 27.06 -13.99
C VAL A 465 24.22 25.94 -14.22
N PRO A 466 24.73 25.28 -13.17
CA PRO A 466 25.65 24.16 -13.33
C PRO A 466 24.99 22.98 -14.03
N VAL A 467 25.79 22.10 -14.63
CA VAL A 467 25.29 20.87 -15.23
C VAL A 467 24.81 19.94 -14.11
N GLN A 468 23.60 19.42 -14.28
CA GLN A 468 23.08 18.34 -13.46
C GLN A 468 22.24 17.44 -14.35
N ILE A 469 22.60 16.16 -14.47
CA ILE A 469 21.76 15.17 -15.14
C ILE A 469 20.93 14.46 -14.07
N LYS A 470 19.60 14.54 -14.18
CA LYS A 470 18.68 14.01 -13.16
C LYS A 470 17.92 12.78 -13.61
N THR A 471 17.83 12.55 -14.92
CA THR A 471 17.15 11.39 -15.47
C THR A 471 17.83 10.93 -16.75
N LEU A 472 17.88 9.61 -16.90
CA LEU A 472 18.33 8.87 -18.05
C LEU A 472 17.26 7.84 -18.35
N HIS A 473 16.90 7.67 -19.62
CA HIS A 473 15.89 6.70 -20.01
C HIS A 473 16.27 6.08 -21.35
N VAL A 474 16.34 4.75 -21.41
CA VAL A 474 16.56 4.02 -22.66
C VAL A 474 15.24 3.56 -23.26
N ARG A 475 15.05 3.88 -24.54
CA ARG A 475 13.93 3.36 -25.33
C ARG A 475 14.28 3.28 -26.81
N ASP A 476 14.01 2.13 -27.41
CA ASP A 476 14.02 1.87 -28.86
C ASP A 476 15.14 2.59 -29.62
N GLY A 477 16.39 2.31 -29.24
CA GLY A 477 17.59 2.81 -29.91
C GLY A 477 18.05 4.20 -29.48
N TYR A 478 17.41 4.82 -28.49
CA TYR A 478 17.82 6.11 -27.94
C TYR A 478 18.09 6.06 -26.43
N LEU A 479 19.09 6.84 -26.01
CA LEU A 479 19.27 7.27 -24.63
C LEU A 479 18.78 8.71 -24.50
N TYR A 480 17.75 8.93 -23.71
CA TYR A 480 17.26 10.26 -23.34
C TYR A 480 18.07 10.77 -22.15
N ILE A 481 18.45 12.05 -22.20
CA ILE A 481 19.25 12.71 -21.16
C ILE A 481 18.51 13.97 -20.72
N GLY A 482 18.02 13.97 -19.48
CA GLY A 482 17.25 15.06 -18.89
C GLY A 482 17.92 15.67 -17.66
N GLY A 483 17.78 16.99 -17.48
CA GLY A 483 18.36 17.68 -16.34
C GLY A 483 18.44 19.20 -16.51
N SER A 484 19.55 19.77 -16.05
CA SER A 484 19.93 21.18 -16.14
C SER A 484 21.18 21.30 -17.02
N PHE A 485 21.01 21.70 -18.28
CA PHE A 485 22.11 21.94 -19.22
C PHE A 485 21.62 22.73 -20.44
N THR A 486 22.52 23.24 -21.27
CA THR A 486 22.13 23.99 -22.48
C THR A 486 22.55 23.34 -23.78
N HIS A 487 23.63 22.55 -23.78
CA HIS A 487 24.12 21.89 -24.99
C HIS A 487 24.69 20.51 -24.69
N LEU A 488 24.72 19.68 -25.72
CA LEU A 488 25.43 18.41 -25.72
C LEU A 488 26.19 18.18 -27.02
N LYS A 489 27.29 17.45 -26.93
CA LYS A 489 28.08 16.92 -28.04
C LYS A 489 27.96 15.40 -28.00
N GLY A 490 27.82 14.76 -29.17
CA GLY A 490 27.85 13.31 -29.32
C GLY A 490 29.18 12.82 -29.90
N GLN A 491 29.31 11.50 -30.04
CA GLN A 491 30.53 10.85 -30.49
C GLN A 491 30.96 11.25 -31.91
N THR A 492 29.98 11.47 -32.79
CA THR A 492 30.23 11.60 -34.25
C THR A 492 30.57 13.02 -34.70
N SER A 493 30.53 14.02 -33.81
CA SER A 493 30.75 15.43 -34.19
C SER A 493 31.39 16.22 -33.04
N PRO A 494 32.36 17.12 -33.31
CA PRO A 494 32.90 18.03 -32.30
C PRO A 494 31.93 19.15 -31.89
N THR A 495 30.84 19.34 -32.63
CA THR A 495 29.89 20.45 -32.42
C THR A 495 28.92 20.16 -31.29
N TYR A 496 28.74 21.15 -30.42
CA TYR A 496 27.72 21.13 -29.36
C TYR A 496 26.37 21.57 -29.90
N ALA A 497 25.41 20.64 -29.94
CA ALA A 497 24.02 20.90 -30.28
C ALA A 497 23.32 21.65 -29.15
N TYR A 498 22.61 22.74 -29.49
CA TYR A 498 21.71 23.39 -28.54
C TYR A 498 20.44 22.55 -28.38
N ALA A 499 20.23 22.06 -27.16
CA ALA A 499 19.05 21.34 -26.69
C ALA A 499 19.00 21.56 -25.17
N ARG A 500 18.08 22.40 -24.70
CA ARG A 500 18.10 22.87 -23.32
C ARG A 500 17.29 21.92 -22.45
N ASN A 501 17.96 21.35 -21.44
CA ASN A 501 17.43 20.47 -20.40
C ASN A 501 16.91 19.10 -20.83
N LEU A 502 16.72 18.82 -22.13
CA LEU A 502 16.41 17.49 -22.65
C LEU A 502 16.99 17.29 -24.05
N ALA A 503 17.60 16.13 -24.27
CA ALA A 503 18.09 15.67 -25.56
C ALA A 503 18.05 14.14 -25.63
N ARG A 504 18.30 13.57 -26.81
CA ARG A 504 18.52 12.13 -26.96
C ARG A 504 19.72 11.81 -27.84
N ILE A 505 20.38 10.71 -27.52
CA ILE A 505 21.52 10.15 -28.24
C ILE A 505 21.10 8.86 -28.93
N LYS A 506 21.47 8.69 -30.20
CA LYS A 506 21.31 7.43 -30.92
C LYS A 506 22.29 6.40 -30.37
N LEU A 507 21.77 5.28 -29.87
CA LEU A 507 22.57 4.20 -29.30
C LEU A 507 23.30 3.35 -30.37
N SER A 508 22.98 3.54 -31.64
CA SER A 508 23.69 2.84 -32.73
C SER A 508 25.10 3.38 -32.97
N ASN A 509 25.36 4.66 -32.66
CA ASN A 509 26.64 5.31 -32.98
C ASN A 509 27.05 6.48 -32.05
N GLY A 510 26.26 6.81 -31.03
CA GLY A 510 26.54 7.92 -30.12
C GLY A 510 26.26 9.31 -30.68
N GLU A 511 25.57 9.44 -31.81
CA GLU A 511 25.19 10.73 -32.41
C GLU A 511 24.06 11.41 -31.60
N VAL A 512 24.13 12.73 -31.43
CA VAL A 512 22.99 13.53 -30.96
C VAL A 512 21.90 13.53 -32.02
N ASP A 513 20.64 13.31 -31.66
CA ASP A 513 19.55 13.49 -32.61
C ASP A 513 19.32 14.97 -32.94
N TRP A 514 19.92 15.44 -34.03
CA TRP A 514 19.84 16.84 -34.47
C TRP A 514 18.42 17.28 -34.86
N ASN A 515 17.53 16.33 -35.18
CA ASN A 515 16.16 16.60 -35.58
C ASN A 515 15.20 16.62 -34.38
N TRP A 516 15.67 16.21 -33.19
CA TRP A 516 14.88 16.20 -31.97
C TRP A 516 15.62 16.93 -30.84
N ARG A 517 15.38 18.25 -30.74
CA ARG A 517 16.06 19.14 -29.78
C ARG A 517 15.06 20.05 -29.07
N PRO A 518 14.26 19.51 -28.13
CA PRO A 518 13.32 20.31 -27.35
C PRO A 518 14.07 21.35 -26.49
N VAL A 519 13.40 22.47 -26.23
CA VAL A 519 13.96 23.57 -25.42
C VAL A 519 13.01 23.87 -24.26
N PHE A 520 13.36 23.36 -23.08
CA PHE A 520 12.64 23.67 -21.84
C PHE A 520 13.23 24.90 -21.15
N ASN A 521 12.39 25.70 -20.50
CA ASN A 521 12.86 26.87 -19.75
C ASN A 521 13.28 26.55 -18.30
N GLY A 522 13.01 25.35 -17.80
CA GLY A 522 13.36 24.88 -16.46
C GLY A 522 13.86 23.43 -16.46
N THR A 523 14.47 23.01 -15.36
CA THR A 523 15.10 21.68 -15.21
C THR A 523 14.10 20.56 -15.44
N VAL A 524 14.52 19.55 -16.20
CA VAL A 524 13.78 18.28 -16.37
C VAL A 524 14.21 17.33 -15.26
N ASN A 525 13.24 16.75 -14.55
CA ASN A 525 13.47 15.78 -13.48
C ASN A 525 13.26 14.34 -13.94
N GLY A 526 12.20 14.08 -14.72
CA GLY A 526 11.84 12.74 -15.18
C GLY A 526 11.47 12.75 -16.66
N VAL A 527 11.78 11.66 -17.36
CA VAL A 527 11.42 11.44 -18.76
C VAL A 527 11.07 9.98 -18.98
N SER A 528 9.98 9.73 -19.70
CA SER A 528 9.59 8.38 -20.08
C SER A 528 9.08 8.38 -21.51
N ALA A 529 9.76 7.62 -22.37
CA ALA A 529 9.39 7.39 -23.76
C ALA A 529 8.64 6.05 -23.90
N SER A 530 7.54 6.08 -24.65
CA SER A 530 6.72 4.91 -24.98
C SER A 530 7.39 4.03 -26.05
N GLU A 531 6.86 2.81 -26.23
CA GLU A 531 7.30 1.90 -27.30
C GLU A 531 7.24 2.58 -28.69
N GLY A 532 8.26 2.33 -29.50
CA GLY A 532 8.49 2.98 -30.79
C GLY A 532 8.91 4.45 -30.69
N ASN A 533 9.13 4.99 -29.48
CA ASN A 533 9.27 6.43 -29.22
C ASN A 533 8.09 7.25 -29.75
N ALA A 534 6.88 6.67 -29.77
CA ALA A 534 5.68 7.33 -30.30
C ALA A 534 5.21 8.50 -29.43
N ASP A 535 5.46 8.42 -28.12
CA ASP A 535 5.16 9.45 -27.14
C ASP A 535 6.37 9.64 -26.22
N VAL A 536 6.65 10.89 -25.85
CA VAL A 536 7.66 11.23 -24.84
C VAL A 536 7.00 12.12 -23.79
N TYR A 537 6.95 11.64 -22.57
CA TYR A 537 6.41 12.34 -21.41
C TYR A 537 7.55 12.88 -20.55
N VAL A 538 7.39 14.10 -20.04
CA VAL A 538 8.46 14.80 -19.31
C VAL A 538 7.87 15.48 -18.07
N ALA A 539 8.55 15.35 -16.93
CA ALA A 539 8.23 15.98 -15.65
C ALA A 539 9.36 16.89 -15.19
N GLY A 540 9.04 18.02 -14.54
CA GLY A 540 10.06 18.87 -13.94
C GLY A 540 9.60 20.24 -13.46
N TYR A 541 10.55 21.18 -13.50
CA TYR A 541 10.44 22.55 -13.00
C TYR A 541 10.18 23.58 -14.10
N PHE A 542 9.84 23.16 -15.31
CA PHE A 542 9.61 24.05 -16.46
C PHE A 542 8.18 24.58 -16.50
N THR A 543 7.98 25.70 -17.19
CA THR A 543 6.65 26.24 -17.52
C THR A 543 6.42 26.33 -19.03
N GLN A 544 7.47 26.11 -19.83
CA GLN A 544 7.42 26.17 -21.28
C GLN A 544 8.28 25.11 -21.94
N LEU A 545 7.80 24.64 -23.10
CA LEU A 545 8.53 23.84 -24.08
C LEU A 545 8.46 24.57 -25.43
N ASN A 546 9.61 24.88 -26.04
CA ASN A 546 9.69 25.59 -27.32
C ASN A 546 8.87 26.89 -27.37
N ASN A 547 8.89 27.67 -26.28
CA ASN A 547 8.09 28.89 -26.07
C ASN A 547 6.56 28.71 -26.02
N GLN A 548 6.07 27.46 -26.05
CA GLN A 548 4.67 27.12 -25.81
C GLN A 548 4.47 26.73 -24.34
N GLU A 549 3.26 26.89 -23.82
CA GLU A 549 2.93 26.51 -22.45
C GLU A 549 3.08 25.00 -22.24
N ALA A 550 3.84 24.63 -21.21
CA ALA A 550 3.97 23.27 -20.71
C ALA A 550 4.26 23.39 -19.23
N PHE A 551 3.22 23.51 -18.41
CA PHE A 551 3.42 23.72 -16.98
C PHE A 551 3.77 22.38 -16.32
N ARG A 552 5.02 22.21 -15.88
CA ARG A 552 5.55 21.09 -15.07
C ARG A 552 5.52 19.69 -15.68
N LEU A 553 4.63 19.46 -16.64
CA LEU A 553 4.46 18.26 -17.43
C LEU A 553 4.43 18.65 -18.91
N ALA A 554 5.03 17.79 -19.74
CA ALA A 554 4.95 17.90 -21.19
C ALA A 554 4.74 16.53 -21.81
N HIS A 555 4.05 16.51 -22.94
CA HIS A 555 3.86 15.35 -23.79
C HIS A 555 4.23 15.75 -25.23
N MET A 556 5.12 15.00 -25.86
CA MET A 556 5.50 15.16 -27.26
C MET A 556 5.13 13.89 -28.02
N GLN A 557 4.67 14.03 -29.27
CA GLN A 557 4.25 12.92 -30.12
C GLN A 557 5.15 12.76 -31.35
N GLY A 558 5.55 11.53 -31.61
CA GLY A 558 6.45 11.13 -32.69
C GLY A 558 7.77 11.89 -32.63
N SER A 559 8.17 12.48 -33.76
CA SER A 559 9.37 13.31 -33.85
C SER A 559 9.12 14.80 -33.53
N SER A 560 7.90 15.19 -33.18
CA SER A 560 7.60 16.57 -32.80
C SER A 560 8.30 16.93 -31.49
N THR A 561 8.77 18.17 -31.37
CA THR A 561 9.28 18.73 -30.11
C THR A 561 8.33 19.78 -29.51
N ASN A 562 7.16 19.99 -30.13
CA ASN A 562 6.12 20.86 -29.58
C ASN A 562 5.25 20.08 -28.59
N PRO A 563 4.78 20.73 -27.51
CA PRO A 563 3.90 20.09 -26.55
C PRO A 563 2.53 19.79 -27.17
N VAL A 564 1.96 18.65 -26.80
CA VAL A 564 0.53 18.37 -26.93
C VAL A 564 -0.18 18.89 -25.68
N ALA A 565 -1.44 19.28 -25.82
CA ALA A 565 -2.24 19.79 -24.72
C ALA A 565 -2.38 18.72 -23.61
N TRP A 566 -1.90 19.04 -22.42
CA TRP A 566 -2.04 18.21 -21.23
C TRP A 566 -2.49 19.07 -20.05
N HIS A 567 -3.80 19.02 -19.77
CA HIS A 567 -4.38 19.72 -18.63
C HIS A 567 -4.24 18.89 -17.36
N HIS A 568 -3.14 19.09 -16.64
CA HIS A 568 -3.01 18.56 -15.27
C HIS A 568 -3.57 19.57 -14.26
N ARG A 569 -4.16 19.05 -13.17
CA ARG A 569 -4.64 19.85 -12.05
C ARG A 569 -3.82 19.50 -10.82
N PRO A 570 -3.00 20.42 -10.31
CA PRO A 570 -2.27 20.22 -9.06
C PRO A 570 -3.25 20.03 -7.89
N SER A 571 -2.81 19.37 -6.83
CA SER A 571 -3.64 19.17 -5.63
C SER A 571 -3.68 20.42 -4.76
N TYR A 572 -2.76 21.36 -4.99
CA TYR A 572 -2.73 22.67 -4.36
C TYR A 572 -2.38 23.76 -5.37
N THR A 573 -3.04 24.92 -5.27
CA THR A 573 -2.62 26.12 -6.01
C THR A 573 -2.43 27.26 -5.01
N PRO A 574 -1.22 27.83 -4.89
CA PRO A 574 -1.00 28.97 -4.00
C PRO A 574 -1.91 30.16 -4.36
N LYS A 575 -2.49 30.83 -3.35
CA LYS A 575 -3.45 31.94 -3.53
C LYS A 575 -3.00 33.07 -4.48
N ASN A 576 -1.69 33.29 -4.60
CA ASN A 576 -1.11 34.35 -5.42
C ASN A 576 -0.29 33.79 -6.60
N ALA A 577 -0.55 32.55 -7.01
CA ALA A 577 0.01 32.00 -8.23
C ALA A 577 -0.56 32.72 -9.47
N GLN A 578 0.29 33.02 -10.44
CA GLN A 578 -0.06 33.63 -11.71
C GLN A 578 -0.51 32.56 -12.71
N THR A 579 -1.63 31.89 -12.41
CA THR A 579 -2.18 30.83 -13.27
C THR A 579 -2.62 31.31 -14.65
N TRP A 580 -2.80 32.62 -14.82
CA TRP A 580 -3.14 33.28 -16.09
C TRP A 580 -1.90 33.67 -16.92
N ASP A 581 -0.68 33.60 -16.35
CA ASP A 581 0.58 33.91 -17.02
C ASP A 581 1.71 33.00 -16.51
N LEU A 582 1.57 31.69 -16.78
CA LEU A 582 2.54 30.67 -16.37
C LEU A 582 3.93 30.89 -17.01
N LYS A 583 4.01 31.70 -18.07
CA LYS A 583 5.28 32.10 -18.68
C LYS A 583 6.10 32.99 -17.75
N ASN A 584 5.47 33.94 -17.06
CA ASN A 584 6.14 34.87 -16.14
C ASN A 584 5.99 34.49 -14.67
N GLU A 585 5.32 33.38 -14.36
CA GLU A 585 5.25 32.82 -13.02
C GLU A 585 6.67 32.56 -12.47
N ARG A 586 6.98 33.17 -11.33
CA ARG A 586 8.28 33.06 -10.65
C ARG A 586 8.22 32.18 -9.40
N ARG A 587 7.02 31.84 -8.93
CA ARG A 587 6.82 30.92 -7.80
C ARG A 587 7.05 29.49 -8.29
N MET A 588 7.81 28.74 -7.51
CA MET A 588 8.00 27.32 -7.72
C MET A 588 6.92 26.55 -6.97
N TRP A 589 5.98 25.95 -7.71
CA TRP A 589 4.84 25.17 -7.22
C TRP A 589 4.37 24.20 -8.32
N GLY A 590 3.69 23.11 -7.95
CA GLY A 590 3.17 22.09 -8.87
C GLY A 590 4.21 21.28 -9.64
N PHE A 591 5.52 21.42 -9.34
CA PHE A 591 6.57 20.69 -10.03
C PHE A 591 6.46 19.18 -9.81
N GLN A 592 6.82 18.42 -10.84
CA GLN A 592 6.76 16.96 -10.80
C GLN A 592 8.17 16.38 -10.78
N PHE A 593 8.37 15.31 -10.03
CA PHE A 593 9.67 14.64 -9.97
C PHE A 593 9.77 13.59 -11.05
N ASP A 594 8.70 12.83 -11.28
CA ASP A 594 8.76 11.72 -12.21
C ASP A 594 7.48 11.49 -13.01
N VAL A 595 7.64 10.82 -14.15
CA VAL A 595 6.58 10.44 -15.07
C VAL A 595 6.91 9.09 -15.69
N GLN A 596 5.95 8.17 -15.68
CA GLN A 596 6.17 6.78 -16.11
C GLN A 596 5.11 6.36 -17.13
N ASP A 597 5.58 5.95 -18.31
CA ASP A 597 4.77 5.25 -19.31
C ASP A 597 4.40 3.85 -18.81
N ALA A 598 3.11 3.51 -18.85
CA ALA A 598 2.59 2.22 -18.38
C ALA A 598 1.69 1.53 -19.42
N GLY A 599 2.03 1.65 -20.71
CA GLY A 599 1.28 1.00 -21.79
C GLY A 599 0.00 1.75 -22.16
N SER A 600 -1.13 1.49 -21.53
CA SER A 600 -2.40 2.21 -21.81
C SER A 600 -2.56 3.52 -21.02
N SER A 601 -1.67 3.78 -20.07
CA SER A 601 -1.72 4.95 -19.19
C SER A 601 -0.35 5.57 -18.97
N VAL A 602 -0.36 6.78 -18.41
CA VAL A 602 0.82 7.50 -17.95
C VAL A 602 0.61 7.85 -16.49
N TRP A 603 1.65 7.66 -15.69
CA TRP A 603 1.66 7.96 -14.26
C TRP A 603 2.54 9.16 -13.99
N VAL A 604 2.14 9.97 -13.00
CA VAL A 604 2.88 11.17 -12.58
C VAL A 604 2.95 11.21 -11.05
N GLY A 605 4.14 11.50 -10.54
CA GLY A 605 4.42 11.67 -9.13
C GLY A 605 5.26 12.92 -8.89
N GLY A 606 4.97 13.65 -7.82
CA GLY A 606 5.68 14.88 -7.56
C GLY A 606 5.18 15.63 -6.34
N THR A 607 5.30 16.95 -6.42
CA THR A 607 4.98 17.84 -5.30
C THR A 607 3.49 17.91 -5.00
N GLU A 608 3.18 18.34 -3.79
CA GLU A 608 1.81 18.41 -3.24
C GLU A 608 1.21 17.02 -2.97
N HIS A 609 2.08 16.07 -2.61
CA HIS A 609 1.71 14.76 -2.08
C HIS A 609 0.95 13.81 -3.01
N MET A 610 0.83 14.14 -4.29
CA MET A 610 -0.09 13.47 -5.20
C MET A 610 0.62 12.51 -6.15
N ILE A 611 0.04 11.33 -6.31
CA ILE A 611 0.31 10.39 -7.41
C ILE A 611 -0.93 10.31 -8.29
N THR A 612 -0.76 10.34 -9.61
CA THR A 612 -1.89 10.40 -10.55
C THR A 612 -1.69 9.47 -11.74
N ARG A 613 -2.81 8.99 -12.27
CA ARG A 613 -2.87 8.17 -13.48
C ARG A 613 -3.69 8.88 -14.56
N TYR A 614 -3.19 8.91 -15.77
CA TYR A 614 -3.82 9.47 -16.96
C TYR A 614 -4.05 8.40 -18.03
N GLU A 615 -5.20 8.41 -18.71
CA GLU A 615 -5.41 7.60 -19.91
C GLU A 615 -4.68 8.24 -21.11
N LYS A 616 -3.91 7.47 -21.88
CA LYS A 616 -3.06 8.02 -22.96
C LYS A 616 -3.83 8.67 -24.10
N SER A 617 -5.02 8.15 -24.41
CA SER A 617 -5.80 8.58 -25.59
C SER A 617 -6.33 10.01 -25.46
N SER A 618 -6.60 10.47 -24.24
CA SER A 618 -7.21 11.78 -23.98
C SER A 618 -6.40 12.65 -23.02
N MET A 619 -5.38 12.07 -22.36
CA MET A 619 -4.65 12.68 -21.25
C MET A 619 -5.56 13.15 -20.11
N ARG A 620 -6.70 12.47 -19.90
CA ARG A 620 -7.60 12.69 -18.78
C ARG A 620 -7.15 11.88 -17.56
N ARG A 621 -7.14 12.53 -16.39
CA ARG A 621 -6.87 11.86 -15.10
C ARG A 621 -7.97 10.82 -14.83
N THR A 622 -7.59 9.57 -14.59
CA THR A 622 -8.50 8.46 -14.30
C THR A 622 -8.50 8.04 -12.84
N ASP A 623 -7.37 8.22 -12.14
CA ASP A 623 -7.25 7.97 -10.70
C ASP A 623 -6.19 8.91 -10.10
N SER A 624 -6.28 9.10 -8.79
CA SER A 624 -5.31 9.85 -8.00
C SER A 624 -5.29 9.35 -6.56
N ALA A 625 -4.19 9.60 -5.88
CA ALA A 625 -4.12 9.47 -4.43
C ALA A 625 -3.24 10.57 -3.85
N ILE A 626 -3.55 10.97 -2.63
CA ILE A 626 -2.80 11.98 -1.89
C ILE A 626 -2.24 11.38 -0.61
N THR A 627 -0.98 11.65 -0.34
CA THR A 627 -0.35 11.32 0.94
C THR A 627 -0.39 12.51 1.91
N ARG A 628 -0.11 12.27 3.20
CA ARG A 628 -0.13 13.33 4.22
C ARG A 628 1.24 13.49 4.88
N GLU A 629 1.59 14.76 5.20
CA GLU A 629 2.75 15.19 6.03
C GLU A 629 4.10 14.60 5.61
N GLY A 630 4.87 15.35 4.79
CA GLY A 630 5.92 14.77 3.95
C GLY A 630 5.27 13.80 2.98
N GLY A 631 5.38 13.99 1.67
CA GLY A 631 4.77 13.01 0.79
C GLY A 631 4.82 13.24 -0.69
N ASP A 632 5.66 14.17 -1.11
CA ASP A 632 6.01 14.30 -2.51
C ASP A 632 6.54 12.94 -2.99
N PHE A 633 5.99 12.47 -4.11
CA PHE A 633 6.46 11.28 -4.79
C PHE A 633 7.70 11.66 -5.60
N GLN A 634 8.80 10.98 -5.34
CA GLN A 634 10.11 11.27 -5.93
C GLN A 634 10.40 10.40 -7.15
N ASP A 635 9.85 9.20 -7.18
CA ASP A 635 10.13 8.18 -8.21
C ASP A 635 8.90 7.30 -8.46
N LEU A 636 8.79 6.85 -9.71
CA LEU A 636 7.80 5.90 -10.22
C LEU A 636 8.48 4.78 -10.99
N HIS A 637 8.41 3.55 -10.47
CA HIS A 637 8.97 2.38 -11.15
C HIS A 637 7.89 1.41 -11.62
N LEU A 638 7.86 1.12 -12.93
CA LEU A 638 6.99 0.10 -13.50
C LEU A 638 7.68 -1.28 -13.53
N SER A 639 7.05 -2.28 -12.91
CA SER A 639 7.45 -3.69 -13.05
C SER A 639 6.22 -4.57 -13.23
N GLY A 640 6.14 -5.26 -14.38
CA GLY A 640 4.98 -6.09 -14.73
C GLY A 640 3.67 -5.28 -14.72
N ASN A 641 2.73 -5.67 -13.84
CA ASN A 641 1.43 -4.98 -13.70
C ASN A 641 1.37 -4.01 -12.51
N THR A 642 2.53 -3.63 -11.97
CA THR A 642 2.64 -2.85 -10.74
C THR A 642 3.50 -1.60 -10.96
N ILE A 643 2.99 -0.45 -10.49
CA ILE A 643 3.75 0.78 -10.32
C ILE A 643 4.17 0.85 -8.85
N TYR A 644 5.46 1.07 -8.58
CA TYR A 644 5.94 1.45 -7.26
C TYR A 644 6.06 2.97 -7.22
N GLY A 645 5.41 3.59 -6.24
CA GLY A 645 5.56 5.02 -5.97
C GLY A 645 6.41 5.21 -4.72
N ALA A 646 7.58 5.81 -4.90
CA ALA A 646 8.48 6.19 -3.82
C ALA A 646 8.25 7.64 -3.40
N CYS A 647 8.30 7.89 -2.10
CA CYS A 647 7.97 9.18 -1.49
C CYS A 647 8.78 9.39 -0.22
N HIS A 648 8.66 10.59 0.35
CA HIS A 648 8.97 10.86 1.75
C HIS A 648 7.75 10.85 2.69
N CYS A 649 6.74 10.05 2.32
CA CYS A 649 5.48 9.91 3.03
C CYS A 649 5.52 8.92 4.18
N GLY A 650 4.96 9.35 5.32
CA GLY A 650 5.14 8.65 6.59
C GLY A 650 3.88 8.24 7.30
N ASP A 651 2.69 8.64 6.83
CA ASP A 651 1.43 8.41 7.54
C ASP A 651 0.41 7.63 6.69
N PHE A 652 -0.31 8.32 5.82
CA PHE A 652 -1.49 7.80 5.13
C PHE A 652 -1.49 8.15 3.65
N LEU A 653 -2.16 7.33 2.87
CA LEU A 653 -2.52 7.55 1.47
C LEU A 653 -4.04 7.51 1.33
N PHE A 654 -4.61 8.58 0.82
CA PHE A 654 -6.04 8.76 0.58
C PHE A 654 -6.36 8.46 -0.89
N GLN A 655 -6.93 7.29 -1.16
CA GLN A 655 -7.25 6.84 -2.52
C GLN A 655 -8.43 7.62 -3.09
N GLY A 656 -8.29 8.16 -4.29
CA GLY A 656 -9.30 8.97 -4.98
C GLY A 656 -9.29 10.44 -4.56
N ALA A 657 -8.45 10.82 -3.58
CA ALA A 657 -8.27 12.21 -3.21
C ALA A 657 -7.51 12.97 -4.31
N ASP A 658 -7.85 14.25 -4.48
CA ASP A 658 -7.25 15.11 -5.50
C ASP A 658 -6.93 16.53 -5.01
N THR A 659 -7.25 16.86 -3.76
CA THR A 659 -6.95 18.14 -3.13
C THR A 659 -6.34 17.92 -1.74
N VAL A 660 -5.24 18.60 -1.44
CA VAL A 660 -4.62 18.57 -0.10
C VAL A 660 -5.38 19.45 0.90
N TYR A 661 -5.24 19.18 2.19
CA TYR A 661 -5.98 19.78 3.31
C TYR A 661 -7.49 19.47 3.36
N SER A 662 -8.01 18.73 2.38
CA SER A 662 -9.38 18.20 2.34
C SER A 662 -9.40 16.78 1.73
N GLU A 663 -8.31 16.04 1.90
CA GLU A 663 -8.05 14.76 1.24
C GLU A 663 -9.17 13.74 1.50
N TRP A 664 -9.72 13.76 2.72
CA TRP A 664 -10.76 12.84 3.17
C TRP A 664 -12.11 13.08 2.49
N GLU A 665 -12.35 14.24 1.86
CA GLU A 665 -13.66 14.58 1.31
C GLU A 665 -14.02 13.71 0.11
N ASN A 666 -13.04 13.43 -0.76
CA ASN A 666 -13.20 12.61 -1.96
C ASN A 666 -12.56 11.21 -1.81
N ALA A 667 -11.89 10.94 -0.69
CA ALA A 667 -11.21 9.67 -0.46
C ALA A 667 -12.22 8.50 -0.41
N THR A 668 -11.99 7.50 -1.24
CA THR A 668 -12.74 6.23 -1.25
C THR A 668 -12.20 5.23 -0.22
N ASN A 669 -10.96 5.43 0.21
CA ASN A 669 -10.30 4.67 1.25
C ASN A 669 -9.05 5.42 1.77
N ALA A 670 -8.55 5.02 2.95
CA ALA A 670 -7.26 5.50 3.48
C ALA A 670 -6.38 4.32 3.90
N GLN A 671 -5.19 4.21 3.32
CA GLN A 671 -4.24 3.14 3.61
C GLN A 671 -2.98 3.70 4.29
N THR A 672 -2.31 2.88 5.07
CA THR A 672 -1.01 3.24 5.65
C THR A 672 0.08 3.14 4.57
N ILE A 673 0.93 4.15 4.53
CA ILE A 673 2.12 4.18 3.66
C ILE A 673 3.36 4.52 4.48
N ARG A 674 4.49 3.89 4.14
CA ARG A 674 5.78 4.12 4.79
C ARG A 674 6.86 4.17 3.70
N LEU A 675 7.05 5.36 3.14
CA LEU A 675 8.00 5.75 2.10
C LEU A 675 7.79 5.13 0.71
N VAL A 676 7.16 3.96 0.59
CA VAL A 676 6.89 3.31 -0.71
C VAL A 676 5.53 2.61 -0.67
N ALA A 677 4.81 2.65 -1.79
CA ALA A 677 3.62 1.83 -2.01
C ALA A 677 3.62 1.21 -3.41
N ALA A 678 2.91 0.09 -3.54
CA ALA A 678 2.62 -0.54 -4.82
C ALA A 678 1.22 -0.14 -5.30
N PHE A 679 1.05 0.01 -6.60
CA PHE A 679 -0.22 0.33 -7.25
C PHE A 679 -0.44 -0.59 -8.44
N ASP A 680 -1.69 -0.98 -8.69
CA ASP A 680 -2.04 -1.67 -9.92
C ASP A 680 -2.02 -0.68 -11.10
N LYS A 681 -1.22 -0.98 -12.13
CA LYS A 681 -0.95 -0.03 -13.22
C LYS A 681 -2.21 0.35 -14.01
N ASP A 682 -3.21 -0.53 -14.06
CA ASP A 682 -4.40 -0.39 -14.88
C ASP A 682 -5.56 0.29 -14.15
N SER A 683 -5.82 -0.11 -12.92
CA SER A 683 -6.92 0.45 -12.11
C SER A 683 -6.55 1.71 -11.35
N GLY A 684 -5.26 1.95 -11.07
CA GLY A 684 -4.82 3.07 -10.24
C GLY A 684 -4.89 2.82 -8.73
N LYS A 685 -5.35 1.63 -8.30
CA LYS A 685 -5.54 1.31 -6.89
C LYS A 685 -4.24 0.91 -6.20
N MET A 686 -4.02 1.46 -5.01
CA MET A 686 -2.97 1.03 -4.10
C MET A 686 -3.18 -0.44 -3.73
N LEU A 687 -2.09 -1.19 -3.63
CA LEU A 687 -2.03 -2.62 -3.31
C LEU A 687 -1.50 -2.78 -1.88
N PRO A 688 -2.38 -2.82 -0.86
CA PRO A 688 -1.99 -2.77 0.54
C PRO A 688 -1.29 -4.06 1.03
N GLU A 689 -1.28 -5.12 0.22
CA GLU A 689 -0.53 -6.35 0.51
C GLU A 689 0.99 -6.13 0.47
N PHE A 690 1.45 -5.05 -0.17
CA PHE A 690 2.82 -4.57 -0.01
C PHE A 690 2.81 -3.36 0.94
N ALA A 691 3.13 -3.61 2.21
CA ALA A 691 3.11 -2.63 3.29
C ALA A 691 4.44 -2.65 4.06
N PRO A 692 5.56 -2.26 3.42
CA PRO A 692 6.85 -2.26 4.06
C PRO A 692 6.88 -1.27 5.23
N ILE A 693 7.79 -1.49 6.17
CA ILE A 693 7.99 -0.55 7.28
C ILE A 693 9.46 -0.14 7.34
N MET A 694 9.70 1.15 7.14
CA MET A 694 11.01 1.76 7.15
C MET A 694 10.92 3.21 7.64
N ASN A 695 12.07 3.77 8.02
CA ASN A 695 12.18 5.17 8.40
C ASN A 695 13.43 5.82 7.79
N GLY A 696 13.28 7.06 7.37
CA GLY A 696 14.38 7.92 6.96
C GLY A 696 15.21 8.42 8.14
N ALA A 697 16.41 8.94 7.84
CA ALA A 697 17.28 9.60 8.81
C ALA A 697 16.82 11.05 9.09
N TYR A 698 16.33 11.75 8.06
CA TYR A 698 15.99 13.17 8.12
C TYR A 698 14.56 13.46 7.62
N GLY A 699 13.86 12.45 7.10
CA GLY A 699 12.52 12.63 6.55
C GLY A 699 12.51 13.00 5.07
N TYR A 700 13.60 12.71 4.35
CA TYR A 700 13.72 12.94 2.91
C TYR A 700 13.24 11.77 2.06
N GLY A 701 12.97 10.62 2.69
CA GLY A 701 12.26 9.50 2.08
C GLY A 701 13.08 8.65 1.12
N VAL A 702 12.33 7.90 0.31
CA VAL A 702 12.84 7.11 -0.80
C VAL A 702 12.82 7.97 -2.06
N TRP A 703 13.94 7.96 -2.76
CA TRP A 703 14.22 8.73 -3.98
C TRP A 703 14.24 7.88 -5.23
N GLU A 704 14.33 6.56 -5.07
CA GLU A 704 14.47 5.63 -6.19
C GLU A 704 13.92 4.25 -5.82
N SER A 705 13.28 3.59 -6.77
CA SER A 705 12.85 2.20 -6.67
C SER A 705 13.16 1.44 -7.97
N PHE A 706 13.56 0.18 -7.84
CA PHE A 706 13.97 -0.63 -8.99
C PHE A 706 13.76 -2.12 -8.70
N VAL A 707 13.17 -2.87 -9.63
CA VAL A 707 13.05 -4.32 -9.54
C VAL A 707 14.12 -4.98 -10.41
N ASP A 708 15.00 -5.76 -9.78
CA ASP A 708 16.05 -6.49 -10.48
C ASP A 708 15.53 -7.74 -11.21
N SER A 709 16.40 -8.37 -12.00
CA SER A 709 16.12 -9.55 -12.81
C SER A 709 15.71 -10.79 -12.00
N THR A 710 15.91 -10.79 -10.67
CA THR A 710 15.42 -11.84 -9.76
C THR A 710 14.03 -11.53 -9.20
N GLY A 711 13.45 -10.37 -9.54
CA GLY A 711 12.20 -9.87 -9.00
C GLY A 711 12.35 -9.20 -7.63
N THR A 712 13.58 -8.94 -7.17
CA THR A 712 13.83 -8.27 -5.89
C THR A 712 13.64 -6.78 -6.06
N LEU A 713 12.77 -6.17 -5.26
CA LEU A 713 12.59 -4.73 -5.22
C LEU A 713 13.69 -4.09 -4.36
N TRP A 714 14.42 -3.17 -4.95
CA TRP A 714 15.36 -2.26 -4.31
C TRP A 714 14.70 -0.90 -4.12
N VAL A 715 14.91 -0.29 -2.96
CA VAL A 715 14.46 1.07 -2.68
C VAL A 715 15.62 1.85 -2.06
N GLY A 716 15.89 3.04 -2.57
CA GLY A 716 17.02 3.89 -2.19
C GLY A 716 16.58 5.28 -1.72
N GLY A 717 17.28 5.86 -0.76
CA GLY A 717 16.98 7.21 -0.28
C GLY A 717 17.74 7.57 1.00
N ASP A 718 17.08 8.32 1.88
CA ASP A 718 17.60 8.67 3.21
C ASP A 718 17.37 7.57 4.26
N ILE A 719 17.12 6.34 3.81
CA ILE A 719 16.71 5.21 4.66
C ILE A 719 17.72 5.02 5.79
N ARG A 720 17.22 4.88 7.03
CA ARG A 720 18.05 4.60 8.22
C ARG A 720 17.82 3.20 8.76
N LYS A 721 16.57 2.74 8.82
CA LYS A 721 16.19 1.40 9.29
C LYS A 721 15.00 0.86 8.51
N SER A 722 14.89 -0.45 8.49
CA SER A 722 13.73 -1.18 7.96
C SER A 722 13.35 -2.37 8.84
N LEU A 723 12.14 -2.88 8.68
CA LEU A 723 11.66 -4.10 9.35
C LEU A 723 11.99 -5.32 8.49
N GLY A 724 12.92 -6.15 8.96
CA GLY A 724 13.10 -7.49 8.42
C GLY A 724 12.21 -8.52 9.15
N ALA A 725 12.18 -9.74 8.62
CA ALA A 725 11.43 -10.84 9.23
C ALA A 725 11.88 -11.16 10.66
N ASN A 726 13.14 -10.82 11.01
CA ASN A 726 13.73 -11.03 12.32
C ASN A 726 13.78 -9.77 13.21
N GLY A 727 13.10 -8.69 12.80
CA GLY A 727 13.05 -7.42 13.54
C GLY A 727 13.70 -6.25 12.81
N VAL A 728 13.82 -5.13 13.53
CA VAL A 728 14.35 -3.87 12.98
C VAL A 728 15.85 -3.98 12.72
N GLN A 729 16.30 -3.52 11.56
CA GLN A 729 17.71 -3.57 11.13
C GLN A 729 18.19 -2.23 10.54
N PRO A 730 19.48 -1.85 10.73
CA PRO A 730 20.05 -0.59 10.23
C PRO A 730 20.53 -0.72 8.77
N THR A 731 19.61 -0.60 7.82
CA THR A 731 19.90 -0.86 6.39
C THR A 731 20.60 0.26 5.63
N ILE A 732 20.57 1.51 6.14
CA ILE A 732 21.28 2.73 5.65
C ILE A 732 21.42 2.88 4.12
N GLY A 733 20.71 3.85 3.56
CA GLY A 733 20.78 4.26 2.15
C GLY A 733 19.85 3.46 1.24
N PHE A 734 19.84 2.12 1.35
CA PHE A 734 18.89 1.30 0.58
C PHE A 734 18.35 0.11 1.38
N ALA A 735 17.24 -0.45 0.92
CA ALA A 735 16.67 -1.69 1.42
C ALA A 735 16.23 -2.57 0.24
N ARG A 736 16.17 -3.88 0.47
CA ARG A 736 15.75 -4.86 -0.54
C ARG A 736 14.59 -5.71 -0.03
N TYR A 737 13.70 -6.07 -0.93
CA TYR A 737 12.51 -6.87 -0.66
C TYR A 737 12.42 -7.97 -1.71
N ALA A 738 12.72 -9.20 -1.30
CA ALA A 738 12.62 -10.37 -2.16
C ALA A 738 11.17 -10.54 -2.66
N PRO A 739 10.95 -11.09 -3.87
CA PRO A 739 9.60 -11.42 -4.33
C PRO A 739 8.95 -12.40 -3.35
N ARG A 740 7.66 -12.23 -3.07
CA ARG A 740 6.89 -13.20 -2.28
C ARG A 740 6.65 -14.45 -3.10
N ASP A 741 6.63 -15.60 -2.45
CA ASP A 741 6.29 -16.85 -3.12
C ASP A 741 4.79 -16.89 -3.46
N VAL A 742 4.49 -16.95 -4.75
CA VAL A 742 3.14 -17.05 -5.30
C VAL A 742 2.98 -18.28 -6.20
N THR A 743 3.97 -19.17 -6.26
CA THR A 743 3.96 -20.32 -7.15
C THR A 743 3.20 -21.46 -6.48
N PRO A 744 2.08 -21.94 -7.03
CA PRO A 744 1.37 -23.06 -6.44
C PRO A 744 2.21 -24.34 -6.46
N PRO A 745 2.11 -25.20 -5.43
CA PRO A 745 2.72 -26.52 -5.44
C PRO A 745 2.09 -27.41 -6.53
N ALA A 746 2.77 -28.53 -6.84
CA ALA A 746 2.21 -29.54 -7.73
C ALA A 746 0.91 -30.17 -7.13
N PRO A 747 -0.06 -30.58 -7.96
CA PRO A 747 -1.24 -31.28 -7.47
C PRO A 747 -0.87 -32.68 -6.94
N PRO A 748 -1.51 -33.15 -5.85
CA PRO A 748 -1.42 -34.55 -5.45
C PRO A 748 -2.10 -35.47 -6.47
N SER A 749 -1.89 -36.79 -6.36
CA SER A 749 -2.45 -37.79 -7.30
C SER A 749 -3.07 -38.97 -6.56
N ASP A 750 -3.70 -39.88 -7.31
CA ASP A 750 -4.21 -41.17 -6.82
C ASP A 750 -5.17 -41.07 -5.63
N LEU A 751 -6.04 -40.05 -5.62
CA LEU A 751 -7.11 -39.98 -4.62
C LEU A 751 -7.99 -41.24 -4.72
N LYS A 752 -8.26 -41.85 -3.56
CA LYS A 752 -9.18 -42.98 -3.41
C LYS A 752 -10.09 -42.73 -2.24
N VAL A 753 -11.33 -43.14 -2.38
CA VAL A 753 -12.36 -43.08 -1.33
C VAL A 753 -12.87 -44.50 -1.09
N THR A 754 -12.97 -44.90 0.17
CA THR A 754 -13.58 -46.17 0.57
C THR A 754 -14.54 -45.92 1.72
N THR A 755 -15.82 -46.25 1.51
CA THR A 755 -16.85 -46.14 2.54
C THR A 755 -16.77 -47.33 3.49
N ASN A 756 -16.62 -47.05 4.78
CA ASN A 756 -16.57 -48.05 5.86
C ASN A 756 -17.57 -47.66 6.95
N GLY A 757 -18.76 -48.26 6.90
CA GLY A 757 -19.85 -47.93 7.82
C GLY A 757 -20.30 -46.49 7.65
N SER A 758 -20.20 -45.68 8.71
CA SER A 758 -20.61 -44.27 8.71
C SER A 758 -19.49 -43.29 8.31
N LYS A 759 -18.38 -43.78 7.76
CA LYS A 759 -17.19 -42.98 7.45
C LYS A 759 -16.68 -43.23 6.04
N ASP A 760 -16.26 -42.18 5.36
CA ASP A 760 -15.47 -42.26 4.14
C ASP A 760 -13.98 -42.16 4.50
N GLN A 761 -13.19 -43.13 4.04
CA GLN A 761 -11.73 -43.17 4.18
C GLN A 761 -11.07 -42.70 2.90
N LEU A 762 -10.31 -41.62 2.99
CA LEU A 762 -9.60 -41.01 1.87
C LEU A 762 -8.11 -41.28 1.97
N THR A 763 -7.48 -41.64 0.84
CA THR A 763 -6.02 -41.76 0.70
C THR A 763 -5.55 -41.18 -0.63
N TRP A 764 -4.36 -40.62 -0.68
CA TRP A 764 -3.75 -40.07 -1.91
C TRP A 764 -2.23 -40.21 -1.90
N SER A 765 -1.61 -39.97 -3.05
CA SER A 765 -0.17 -39.84 -3.20
C SER A 765 0.27 -38.41 -2.87
N GLY A 766 1.29 -38.27 -2.03
CA GLY A 766 1.88 -36.96 -1.69
C GLY A 766 2.78 -36.42 -2.80
N ILE A 767 3.22 -35.17 -2.63
CA ILE A 767 4.13 -34.49 -3.57
C ILE A 767 5.57 -34.41 -3.04
N SER A 768 6.52 -34.09 -3.92
CA SER A 768 7.96 -34.02 -3.59
C SER A 768 8.33 -32.83 -2.72
N GLU A 769 7.51 -31.78 -2.74
CA GLU A 769 7.74 -30.59 -1.95
C GLU A 769 7.64 -30.87 -0.44
N ARG A 770 8.48 -30.22 0.35
CA ARG A 770 8.62 -30.51 1.79
C ARG A 770 7.68 -29.63 2.62
N ARG A 771 7.22 -30.18 3.75
CA ARG A 771 6.36 -29.48 4.74
C ARG A 771 5.02 -28.99 4.19
N VAL A 772 4.58 -29.58 3.07
CA VAL A 772 3.27 -29.30 2.51
C VAL A 772 2.17 -29.86 3.40
N LYS A 773 1.04 -29.17 3.42
CA LYS A 773 -0.21 -29.65 3.98
C LYS A 773 -1.13 -30.05 2.83
N TYR A 774 -2.18 -30.78 3.13
CA TYR A 774 -3.21 -31.16 2.18
C TYR A 774 -4.56 -30.66 2.66
N GLN A 775 -5.26 -29.95 1.78
CA GLN A 775 -6.66 -29.63 1.99
C GLN A 775 -7.51 -30.73 1.37
N VAL A 776 -8.42 -31.28 2.16
CA VAL A 776 -9.46 -32.19 1.69
C VAL A 776 -10.69 -31.35 1.41
N LEU A 777 -11.20 -31.44 0.19
CA LEU A 777 -12.39 -30.75 -0.26
C LEU A 777 -13.51 -31.76 -0.46
N ARG A 778 -14.74 -31.32 -0.16
CA ARG A 778 -15.95 -32.08 -0.43
C ARG A 778 -16.94 -31.17 -1.12
N ASP A 779 -17.37 -31.59 -2.31
CA ASP A 779 -18.31 -30.91 -3.20
C ASP A 779 -17.86 -29.50 -3.60
N ASP A 780 -18.14 -28.49 -2.77
CA ASP A 780 -17.97 -27.06 -3.08
C ASP A 780 -16.91 -26.36 -2.22
N ARG A 781 -16.31 -27.04 -1.22
CA ARG A 781 -15.41 -26.39 -0.25
C ARG A 781 -14.33 -27.29 0.36
N PRO A 782 -13.24 -26.71 0.88
CA PRO A 782 -12.36 -27.39 1.83
C PRO A 782 -13.09 -27.69 3.14
N ILE A 783 -12.91 -28.90 3.68
CA ILE A 783 -13.52 -29.36 4.94
C ILE A 783 -12.48 -29.73 6.01
N ALA A 784 -11.20 -29.86 5.62
CA ALA A 784 -10.10 -30.15 6.54
C ALA A 784 -8.76 -29.75 5.91
N THR A 785 -7.77 -29.46 6.76
CA THR A 785 -6.36 -29.35 6.39
C THR A 785 -5.55 -30.33 7.24
N VAL A 786 -4.78 -31.20 6.59
CA VAL A 786 -4.00 -32.28 7.25
C VAL A 786 -2.55 -32.28 6.78
N THR A 787 -1.66 -32.91 7.54
CA THR A 787 -0.23 -33.05 7.19
C THR A 787 0.11 -34.42 6.60
N GLY A 788 -0.77 -35.41 6.76
CA GLY A 788 -0.62 -36.76 6.20
C GLY A 788 -1.31 -36.91 4.85
N THR A 789 -1.20 -38.11 4.27
CA THR A 789 -1.79 -38.46 2.96
C THR A 789 -3.07 -39.31 3.08
N SER A 790 -3.77 -39.15 4.20
CA SER A 790 -5.03 -39.85 4.48
C SER A 790 -5.93 -39.01 5.39
N TYR A 791 -7.24 -39.15 5.22
CA TYR A 791 -8.24 -38.49 6.07
C TYR A 791 -9.52 -39.33 6.20
N SER A 792 -10.19 -39.23 7.34
CA SER A 792 -11.43 -39.95 7.66
C SER A 792 -12.52 -38.94 7.99
N VAL A 793 -13.65 -39.01 7.29
CA VAL A 793 -14.76 -38.05 7.41
C VAL A 793 -16.10 -38.79 7.50
N ASP A 794 -17.14 -38.16 8.04
CA ASP A 794 -18.50 -38.72 8.01
C ASP A 794 -18.96 -38.96 6.57
N HIS A 795 -19.55 -40.15 6.35
CA HIS A 795 -20.03 -40.58 5.04
C HIS A 795 -21.21 -39.73 4.57
N ARG A 796 -21.23 -39.46 3.27
CA ARG A 796 -22.34 -38.83 2.57
C ARG A 796 -22.53 -39.45 1.20
N ASP A 797 -23.72 -40.02 0.99
CA ASP A 797 -24.13 -40.63 -0.27
C ASP A 797 -23.86 -39.67 -1.45
N GLY A 798 -23.08 -40.15 -2.42
CA GLY A 798 -22.78 -39.42 -3.65
C GLY A 798 -21.87 -38.20 -3.50
N ALA A 799 -21.29 -37.93 -2.32
CA ALA A 799 -20.36 -36.83 -2.12
C ALA A 799 -19.10 -36.98 -2.97
N ARG A 800 -18.61 -35.86 -3.51
CA ARG A 800 -17.39 -35.80 -4.32
C ARG A 800 -16.24 -35.26 -3.51
N TYR A 801 -15.15 -36.01 -3.48
CA TYR A 801 -13.95 -35.65 -2.75
C TYR A 801 -12.82 -35.23 -3.68
N TYR A 802 -12.04 -34.27 -3.22
CA TYR A 802 -10.85 -33.77 -3.89
C TYR A 802 -9.75 -33.51 -2.85
N VAL A 803 -8.50 -33.53 -3.29
CA VAL A 803 -7.37 -33.12 -2.44
C VAL A 803 -6.49 -32.15 -3.20
N ARG A 804 -6.00 -31.11 -2.52
CA ARG A 804 -4.97 -30.21 -3.04
C ARG A 804 -3.85 -30.01 -2.04
N ALA A 805 -2.65 -29.76 -2.53
CA ALA A 805 -1.49 -29.43 -1.70
C ALA A 805 -1.50 -27.95 -1.34
N VAL A 806 -0.96 -27.62 -0.17
CA VAL A 806 -0.74 -26.25 0.32
C VAL A 806 0.71 -26.12 0.78
N ASP A 807 1.43 -25.16 0.23
CA ASP A 807 2.84 -24.92 0.57
C ASP A 807 2.99 -24.10 1.86
N THR A 808 4.24 -23.73 2.21
CA THR A 808 4.52 -22.92 3.41
C THR A 808 4.23 -21.43 3.26
N ALA A 809 3.95 -20.96 2.04
CA ALA A 809 3.53 -19.60 1.73
C ALA A 809 2.00 -19.46 1.60
N ASP A 810 1.25 -20.53 1.90
CA ASP A 810 -0.19 -20.68 1.78
C ASP A 810 -0.71 -20.60 0.32
N ASN A 811 0.14 -20.90 -0.68
CA ASN A 811 -0.33 -21.18 -2.03
C ASN A 811 -0.89 -22.60 -2.08
N TYR A 812 -1.94 -22.80 -2.88
CA TYR A 812 -2.57 -24.12 -3.03
C TYR A 812 -2.59 -24.56 -4.48
N SER A 813 -2.29 -25.84 -4.71
CA SER A 813 -2.34 -26.46 -6.03
C SER A 813 -3.77 -26.49 -6.58
N ALA A 814 -3.91 -26.81 -7.87
CA ALA A 814 -5.17 -27.38 -8.35
C ALA A 814 -5.45 -28.67 -7.55
N SER A 815 -6.73 -29.00 -7.34
CA SER A 815 -7.06 -30.26 -6.72
C SER A 815 -6.87 -31.43 -7.68
N THR A 816 -6.90 -32.65 -7.14
CA THR A 816 -7.17 -33.86 -7.92
C THR A 816 -8.51 -33.76 -8.66
N GLU A 817 -8.73 -34.66 -9.62
CA GLU A 817 -10.08 -34.98 -10.11
C GLU A 817 -10.97 -35.51 -8.98
N ALA A 818 -12.28 -35.42 -9.17
CA ALA A 818 -13.24 -35.89 -8.18
C ALA A 818 -13.20 -37.41 -8.02
N VAL A 819 -13.33 -37.88 -6.78
CA VAL A 819 -13.68 -39.27 -6.49
C VAL A 819 -14.98 -39.27 -5.69
N GLN A 820 -15.99 -39.94 -6.23
CA GLN A 820 -17.30 -40.02 -5.61
C GLN A 820 -17.34 -41.15 -4.57
N ALA A 821 -17.91 -40.87 -3.39
CA ALA A 821 -18.27 -41.92 -2.44
C ALA A 821 -19.40 -42.79 -3.01
N ALA A 822 -19.39 -44.07 -2.62
CA ALA A 822 -20.34 -45.07 -3.09
C ALA A 822 -21.77 -44.78 -2.65
#